data_AF-A0A7J2J454-F1
#
_entry.id   AF-A0A7J2J454-F1
#
_cell.length_a   1.000
_cell.length_b   1.000
_cell.length_c   1.000
_cell.angle_alpha   90.00
_cell.angle_beta   90.00
_cell.angle_gamma   90.00
#
_symmetry.space_group_name_H-M   'P 1'
#
loop_
_entity.id
_entity.type
_entity.pdbx_description
1 polymer ?
#
loop_
_entity_poly.entity_id
_entity_poly.type
_entity_poly.pdbx_seq_one_letter_code
_entity_poly.pdbx_strand_id
1 'polypeptide(L)'
;VKRGEDGWVEFEHDSDWEAQQDHLGWAGVITVSYAYTEFQVDKEMTALVRAERVGGFRLNGIPYRGGSYGLGFTLVPVKLKEGTNKVLLAVGGFGGKRKFKFEVLKPPAPMIILEKDVLPPDLMEGELVSEWIGIPVVNTKDEESKGKIRVGDGDYFEVVEKEVRMVPLSIQKFPIRLKQLKKVENGEEFQLPVSVECDGKEYKVLVKLRNRKEGESFRVTFISEIDNSVQKFSVLPPKEYDPNKKYALILTLHGAGVDSDGQVMAYTKKDWAFVIAPTNRRRFGFDWQDWGRLDTLEVLKKAKEMFNIDEDRVYLVGHSMGGHGTWHVGLHHPDLFAAIAPSAGWTSFHLYVPFFLRRSYLYSNPKIQEIWEMMLRQDRSPLFADNALNLPIYILQGEKDEEVPPFHPRYMYFILRNLGYSVEYEEVPEMGHWWNIKETNGTDCVDKKELMDFLRSKKRVRDPKKVVFVTTNPGVNSKIYWVEIIKQMKPYLDSRVVAEIVDEETIKLEVENVKEIRIYKEPRRIIINSQEVVVKEDDVDGVILRYQDGNFRQVPKEERRISTAGPMKRVYFSPFVIVYGTTGSEEENFWNLHLARYKAQEWWWRSNGFTMILADKEVTPEIMERYNLVIYGNMENNLLLKRMADELPIEIKNGEVIVKREEDVLKLKGDYAVKYVYENPLNEEKLILINSATSPEAMPLLLKFTCLYSGSGLPDFMIYGSDVNWRSWGGVDAIGIFEDWKFSEEYSYFSQRFSVEKKGL
;
A
#
# COMPACT_ATOMS: atom_id res chain seq x y z
N VAL A 1 35.96 -3.38 9.44
CA VAL A 1 34.86 -4.30 9.04
C VAL A 1 35.21 -5.67 9.56
N LYS A 2 34.34 -6.26 10.38
CA LYS A 2 34.55 -7.59 10.96
C LYS A 2 33.56 -8.56 10.35
N ARG A 3 34.06 -9.70 9.86
CA ARG A 3 33.21 -10.80 9.37
C ARG A 3 33.09 -11.84 10.48
N GLY A 4 31.87 -12.05 10.96
CA GLY A 4 31.56 -13.13 11.89
C GLY A 4 31.55 -14.50 11.18
N GLU A 5 31.72 -15.56 11.96
CA GLU A 5 31.62 -16.95 11.47
C GLU A 5 30.22 -17.29 10.93
N ASP A 6 29.19 -16.57 11.38
CA ASP A 6 27.80 -16.66 10.93
C ASP A 6 27.53 -15.98 9.57
N GLY A 7 28.58 -15.42 8.94
CA GLY A 7 28.53 -14.74 7.65
C GLY A 7 27.99 -13.30 7.71
N TRP A 8 27.71 -12.78 8.91
CA TRP A 8 27.39 -11.36 9.07
C TRP A 8 28.65 -10.51 8.99
N VAL A 9 28.50 -9.35 8.37
CA VAL A 9 29.56 -8.35 8.20
C VAL A 9 29.18 -7.12 8.99
N GLU A 10 29.98 -6.79 10.00
CA GLU A 10 29.81 -5.64 10.88
C GLU A 10 30.73 -4.50 10.47
N PHE A 11 30.18 -3.28 10.44
CA PHE A 11 30.95 -2.08 10.17
C PHE A 11 31.65 -1.60 11.44
N GLU A 12 32.91 -1.21 11.30
CA GLU A 12 33.61 -0.40 12.30
C GLU A 12 33.80 0.97 11.67
N HIS A 13 33.38 2.04 12.36
CA HIS A 13 33.44 3.41 11.86
C HIS A 13 33.97 4.37 12.93
N ASP A 14 34.69 5.40 12.47
CA ASP A 14 35.12 6.57 13.26
C ASP A 14 34.04 7.67 13.35
N SER A 15 32.92 7.52 12.63
CA SER A 15 31.84 8.51 12.56
C SER A 15 30.85 8.34 13.71
N ASP A 16 30.34 9.46 14.26
CA ASP A 16 29.31 9.45 15.31
C ASP A 16 27.90 9.37 14.69
N TRP A 17 27.44 8.14 14.45
CA TRP A 17 26.11 7.86 13.91
C TRP A 17 24.98 8.16 14.90
N GLU A 18 25.27 8.08 16.20
CA GLU A 18 24.32 8.43 17.25
C GLU A 18 24.03 9.93 17.18
N ALA A 19 25.07 10.76 17.08
CA ALA A 19 24.89 12.19 16.86
C ALA A 19 24.10 12.52 15.57
N GLN A 20 24.28 11.76 14.48
CA GLN A 20 23.48 11.95 13.26
C GLN A 20 22.01 11.59 13.46
N GLN A 21 21.72 10.50 14.18
CA GLN A 21 20.35 10.10 14.50
C GLN A 21 19.71 11.09 15.48
N ASP A 22 20.43 11.55 16.50
CA ASP A 22 19.93 12.51 17.48
C ASP A 22 19.57 13.85 16.83
N HIS A 23 20.40 14.30 15.86
CA HIS A 23 20.18 15.59 15.22
C HIS A 23 19.18 15.56 14.05
N LEU A 24 19.17 14.49 13.26
CA LEU A 24 18.38 14.38 12.03
C LEU A 24 17.25 13.35 12.12
N GLY A 25 17.04 12.75 13.30
CA GLY A 25 16.14 11.63 13.49
C GLY A 25 16.49 10.45 12.59
N TRP A 26 15.46 9.70 12.19
CA TRP A 26 15.60 8.60 11.23
C TRP A 26 16.18 9.04 9.87
N ALA A 27 16.10 10.32 9.48
CA ALA A 27 16.69 10.79 8.23
C ALA A 27 18.23 10.72 8.22
N GLY A 28 18.88 10.83 9.38
CA GLY A 28 20.34 10.77 9.49
C GLY A 28 20.95 9.39 9.22
N VAL A 29 20.16 8.33 9.36
CA VAL A 29 20.65 6.93 9.32
C VAL A 29 20.15 6.13 8.10
N ILE A 30 19.32 6.75 7.25
CA ILE A 30 18.84 6.15 5.99
C ILE A 30 19.95 6.18 4.94
N THR A 31 20.61 5.03 4.76
CA THR A 31 21.62 4.71 3.70
C THR A 31 22.78 5.70 3.62
N VAL A 32 23.74 5.55 4.53
CA VAL A 32 24.91 6.43 4.62
C VAL A 32 26.15 5.82 3.94
N SER A 33 26.09 4.56 3.47
CA SER A 33 27.30 3.86 3.00
C SER A 33 27.07 2.85 1.87
N TYR A 34 28.15 2.55 1.15
CA TYR A 34 28.20 1.53 0.11
C TYR A 34 29.26 0.49 0.45
N ALA A 35 28.98 -0.77 0.11
CA ALA A 35 29.96 -1.85 0.16
C ALA A 35 30.18 -2.41 -1.26
N TYR A 36 31.44 -2.66 -1.61
CA TYR A 36 31.83 -3.16 -2.93
C TYR A 36 32.67 -4.44 -2.80
N THR A 37 32.43 -5.41 -3.67
CA THR A 37 33.28 -6.59 -3.80
C THR A 37 33.20 -7.17 -5.21
N GLU A 38 34.15 -8.05 -5.54
CA GLU A 38 34.19 -8.79 -6.79
C GLU A 38 34.48 -10.27 -6.51
N PHE A 39 33.97 -11.16 -7.34
CA PHE A 39 34.28 -12.59 -7.27
C PHE A 39 34.30 -13.23 -8.65
N GLN A 40 35.03 -14.33 -8.80
CA GLN A 40 35.18 -15.08 -10.06
C GLN A 40 34.18 -16.24 -10.14
N VAL A 41 33.70 -16.52 -11.34
CA VAL A 41 32.88 -17.70 -11.65
C VAL A 41 33.40 -18.35 -12.94
N ASP A 42 33.66 -19.65 -12.90
CA ASP A 42 34.33 -20.37 -14.01
C ASP A 42 33.48 -20.47 -15.29
N LYS A 43 32.16 -20.39 -15.15
CA LYS A 43 31.21 -20.46 -16.27
C LYS A 43 29.92 -19.73 -15.92
N GLU A 44 29.21 -19.27 -16.94
CA GLU A 44 27.87 -18.70 -16.76
C GLU A 44 26.95 -19.70 -16.03
N MET A 45 26.25 -19.21 -15.00
CA MET A 45 25.34 -20.02 -14.19
C MET A 45 24.29 -19.16 -13.49
N THR A 46 23.20 -19.78 -13.05
CA THR A 46 22.23 -19.13 -12.14
C THR A 46 22.63 -19.31 -10.68
N ALA A 47 22.25 -18.34 -9.86
CA ALA A 47 22.49 -18.35 -8.41
C ALA A 47 21.31 -17.76 -7.66
N LEU A 48 21.26 -18.02 -6.35
CA LEU A 48 20.37 -17.36 -5.41
C LEU A 48 21.18 -16.40 -4.54
N VAL A 49 20.78 -15.14 -4.47
CA VAL A 49 21.41 -14.14 -3.61
C VAL A 49 20.57 -13.94 -2.37
N ARG A 50 21.17 -14.15 -1.20
CA ARG A 50 20.62 -13.73 0.09
C ARG A 50 21.27 -12.40 0.48
N ALA A 51 20.47 -11.34 0.52
CA ALA A 51 20.91 -10.00 0.91
C ALA A 51 20.07 -9.51 2.10
N GLU A 52 20.56 -9.66 3.33
CA GLU A 52 19.85 -9.29 4.56
C GLU A 52 20.40 -7.97 5.11
N ARG A 53 19.48 -7.06 5.50
CA ARG A 53 19.76 -5.66 5.87
C ARG A 53 20.48 -4.87 4.79
N VAL A 54 20.12 -5.18 3.55
CA VAL A 54 20.54 -4.49 2.34
C VAL A 54 19.27 -4.07 1.62
N GLY A 55 19.09 -2.77 1.36
CA GLY A 55 17.87 -2.28 0.70
C GLY A 55 17.77 -2.73 -0.76
N GLY A 56 18.91 -2.77 -1.43
CA GLY A 56 19.09 -3.25 -2.79
C GLY A 56 20.57 -3.43 -3.10
N PHE A 57 20.85 -4.21 -4.13
CA PHE A 57 22.21 -4.44 -4.60
C PHE A 57 22.28 -4.33 -6.12
N ARG A 58 23.46 -4.03 -6.63
CA ARG A 58 23.77 -4.15 -8.06
C ARG A 58 24.71 -5.31 -8.26
N LEU A 59 24.39 -6.17 -9.22
CA LEU A 59 25.25 -7.24 -9.70
C LEU A 59 25.56 -6.95 -11.17
N ASN A 60 26.83 -6.71 -11.50
CA ASN A 60 27.27 -6.32 -12.84
C ASN A 60 26.49 -5.10 -13.40
N GLY A 61 26.21 -4.11 -12.54
CA GLY A 61 25.43 -2.92 -12.89
C GLY A 61 23.91 -3.10 -12.82
N ILE A 62 23.41 -4.34 -12.88
CA ILE A 62 21.98 -4.67 -12.86
C ILE A 62 21.42 -4.57 -11.43
N PRO A 63 20.36 -3.78 -11.19
CA PRO A 63 19.79 -3.58 -9.87
C PRO A 63 18.85 -4.72 -9.46
N TYR A 64 18.95 -5.15 -8.21
CA TYR A 64 18.11 -6.16 -7.56
C TYR A 64 17.67 -5.69 -6.18
N ARG A 65 16.55 -6.21 -5.70
CA ARG A 65 16.02 -5.89 -4.37
C ARG A 65 16.69 -6.75 -3.29
N GLY A 66 16.99 -6.15 -2.14
CA GLY A 66 17.44 -6.88 -0.96
C GLY A 66 16.37 -6.95 0.13
N GLY A 67 16.66 -7.65 1.23
CA GLY A 67 15.82 -7.71 2.42
C GLY A 67 16.24 -6.66 3.45
N SER A 68 15.75 -5.42 3.33
CA SER A 68 16.08 -4.30 4.25
C SER A 68 15.88 -4.66 5.74
N TYR A 69 14.83 -5.45 6.00
CA TYR A 69 14.42 -6.07 7.26
C TYR A 69 15.41 -7.02 7.94
N GLY A 70 16.22 -7.73 7.16
CA GLY A 70 16.90 -8.91 7.68
C GLY A 70 15.93 -10.04 8.08
N LEU A 71 14.78 -10.18 7.39
CA LEU A 71 13.71 -11.11 7.78
C LEU A 71 14.00 -12.58 7.42
N GLY A 72 15.08 -12.84 6.66
CA GLY A 72 15.57 -14.20 6.44
C GLY A 72 14.91 -14.97 5.29
N PHE A 73 13.95 -14.38 4.57
CA PHE A 73 13.19 -15.07 3.51
C PHE A 73 13.47 -14.56 2.10
N THR A 74 14.29 -13.52 1.92
CA THR A 74 14.59 -12.97 0.58
C THR A 74 15.74 -13.75 -0.07
N LEU A 75 15.40 -14.62 -1.03
CA LEU A 75 16.36 -15.30 -1.91
C LEU A 75 16.10 -14.89 -3.36
N VAL A 76 16.97 -14.05 -3.91
CA VAL A 76 16.78 -13.45 -5.23
C VAL A 76 17.48 -14.31 -6.28
N PRO A 77 16.75 -14.89 -7.26
CA PRO A 77 17.39 -15.58 -8.37
C PRO A 77 18.11 -14.58 -9.27
N VAL A 78 19.36 -14.87 -9.61
CA VAL A 78 20.21 -14.02 -10.46
C VAL A 78 20.97 -14.86 -11.48
N LYS A 79 21.46 -14.20 -12.53
CA LYS A 79 22.41 -14.76 -13.50
C LYS A 79 23.82 -14.24 -13.21
N LEU A 80 24.78 -15.15 -13.10
CA LEU A 80 26.20 -14.87 -12.95
C LEU A 80 26.89 -15.04 -14.29
N LYS A 81 27.79 -14.10 -14.64
CA LYS A 81 28.58 -14.17 -15.87
C LYS A 81 29.84 -15.01 -15.62
N GLU A 82 30.37 -15.62 -16.68
CA GLU A 82 31.73 -16.17 -16.65
C GLU A 82 32.75 -15.05 -16.36
N GLY A 83 33.76 -15.37 -15.54
CA GLY A 83 34.78 -14.42 -15.09
C GLY A 83 34.32 -13.54 -13.92
N THR A 84 34.72 -12.27 -13.95
CA THR A 84 34.54 -11.33 -12.84
C THR A 84 33.09 -10.87 -12.70
N ASN A 85 32.49 -11.09 -11.54
CA ASN A 85 31.20 -10.56 -11.15
C ASN A 85 31.37 -9.45 -10.09
N LYS A 86 30.81 -8.26 -10.35
CA LYS A 86 30.92 -7.08 -9.50
C LYS A 86 29.66 -6.87 -8.68
N VAL A 87 29.81 -6.64 -7.37
CA VAL A 87 28.71 -6.42 -6.44
C VAL A 87 28.86 -5.06 -5.77
N LEU A 88 27.79 -4.26 -5.82
CA LEU A 88 27.66 -3.02 -5.08
C LEU A 88 26.41 -3.08 -4.20
N LEU A 89 26.58 -2.88 -2.90
CA LEU A 89 25.51 -2.91 -1.90
C LEU A 89 25.22 -1.50 -1.40
N ALA A 90 23.94 -1.15 -1.32
CA ALA A 90 23.50 0.00 -0.53
C ALA A 90 23.20 -0.48 0.89
N VAL A 91 24.01 -0.04 1.85
CA VAL A 91 23.97 -0.50 3.25
C VAL A 91 23.61 0.67 4.17
N GLY A 92 22.76 0.40 5.15
CA GLY A 92 22.26 1.41 6.09
C GLY A 92 22.03 0.83 7.47
N GLY A 93 21.96 1.69 8.48
CA GLY A 93 21.75 1.31 9.88
C GLY A 93 20.28 1.40 10.27
N PHE A 94 19.47 0.40 9.92
CA PHE A 94 18.12 0.26 10.49
C PHE A 94 18.13 -0.67 11.69
N GLY A 95 17.51 -0.24 12.80
CA GLY A 95 17.37 -1.04 14.03
C GLY A 95 18.66 -1.20 14.85
N GLY A 96 19.54 -0.19 14.84
CA GLY A 96 20.73 -0.08 15.69
C GLY A 96 21.86 -1.08 15.42
N LYS A 97 21.60 -2.16 14.68
CA LYS A 97 22.55 -3.24 14.43
C LYS A 97 23.28 -2.97 13.12
N ARG A 98 24.45 -2.32 13.20
CA ARG A 98 25.34 -1.89 12.10
C ARG A 98 26.02 -3.08 11.38
N LYS A 99 25.23 -4.04 10.91
CA LYS A 99 25.69 -5.24 10.21
C LYS A 99 24.74 -5.67 9.09
N PHE A 100 25.29 -6.27 8.06
CA PHE A 100 24.56 -6.81 6.90
C PHE A 100 25.07 -8.21 6.55
N LYS A 101 24.36 -8.91 5.65
CA LYS A 101 24.77 -10.22 5.14
C LYS A 101 24.49 -10.33 3.65
N PHE A 102 25.48 -10.81 2.89
CA PHE A 102 25.39 -11.04 1.46
C PHE A 102 26.00 -12.40 1.11
N GLU A 103 25.18 -13.33 0.62
CA GLU A 103 25.59 -14.68 0.22
C GLU A 103 25.13 -14.98 -1.20
N VAL A 104 26.01 -15.61 -1.97
CA VAL A 104 25.69 -16.18 -3.28
C VAL A 104 25.62 -17.69 -3.11
N LEU A 105 24.44 -18.27 -3.37
CA LEU A 105 24.12 -19.66 -3.10
C LEU A 105 23.80 -20.38 -4.41
N LYS A 106 24.21 -21.64 -4.52
CA LYS A 106 23.82 -22.50 -5.63
C LYS A 106 22.34 -22.89 -5.49
N PRO A 107 21.52 -22.81 -6.57
CA PRO A 107 20.13 -23.26 -6.51
C PRO A 107 20.05 -24.77 -6.27
N PRO A 108 19.26 -25.25 -5.29
CA PRO A 108 19.16 -26.67 -4.98
C PRO A 108 18.25 -27.43 -5.97
N ALA A 109 17.30 -26.75 -6.59
CA ALA A 109 16.36 -27.30 -7.58
C ALA A 109 15.92 -26.21 -8.57
N PRO A 110 15.38 -26.56 -9.75
CA PRO A 110 14.92 -25.61 -10.76
C PRO A 110 13.78 -24.69 -10.28
N MET A 111 12.94 -25.21 -9.39
CA MET A 111 11.98 -24.43 -8.61
C MET A 111 12.16 -24.76 -7.13
N ILE A 112 12.03 -23.75 -6.26
CA ILE A 112 12.12 -23.92 -4.81
C ILE A 112 10.99 -23.19 -4.09
N ILE A 113 10.69 -23.60 -2.86
CA ILE A 113 9.73 -22.95 -1.98
C ILE A 113 10.48 -22.11 -0.94
N LEU A 114 10.06 -20.85 -0.77
CA LEU A 114 10.58 -19.99 0.31
C LEU A 114 9.83 -20.30 1.62
N GLU A 115 10.24 -21.37 2.29
CA GLU A 115 9.61 -21.90 3.51
C GLU A 115 9.25 -20.82 4.54
N LYS A 116 10.18 -19.90 4.80
CA LYS A 116 10.03 -18.82 5.79
C LYS A 116 8.97 -17.76 5.43
N ASP A 117 8.51 -17.70 4.19
CA ASP A 117 7.45 -16.79 3.74
C ASP A 117 6.16 -17.54 3.35
N VAL A 118 6.05 -18.84 3.64
CA VAL A 118 4.76 -19.53 3.53
C VAL A 118 3.77 -18.88 4.51
N LEU A 119 2.54 -18.64 4.05
CA LEU A 119 1.45 -18.12 4.88
C LEU A 119 0.39 -19.22 5.09
N PRO A 120 0.49 -20.00 6.18
CA PRO A 120 -0.50 -21.00 6.52
C PRO A 120 -1.67 -20.42 7.34
N PRO A 121 -2.86 -21.05 7.30
CA PRO A 121 -3.92 -20.82 8.27
C PRO A 121 -3.58 -21.44 9.63
N ASP A 122 -4.34 -21.09 10.65
CA ASP A 122 -4.38 -21.86 11.89
C ASP A 122 -5.42 -22.99 11.78
N LEU A 123 -5.20 -24.07 12.53
CA LEU A 123 -6.18 -25.13 12.76
C LEU A 123 -6.94 -24.84 14.06
N MET A 124 -8.22 -25.20 14.09
CA MET A 124 -9.07 -25.09 15.28
C MET A 124 -9.42 -26.50 15.77
N GLU A 125 -9.14 -26.78 17.06
CA GLU A 125 -9.47 -28.08 17.67
C GLU A 125 -10.96 -28.39 17.53
N GLY A 126 -11.28 -29.61 17.09
CA GLY A 126 -12.66 -30.04 16.92
C GLY A 126 -13.39 -29.50 15.68
N GLU A 127 -12.76 -28.66 14.87
CA GLU A 127 -13.31 -28.11 13.62
C GLU A 127 -12.55 -28.60 12.39
N LEU A 128 -13.19 -28.53 11.23
CA LEU A 128 -12.55 -28.79 9.93
C LEU A 128 -12.29 -27.46 9.24
N VAL A 129 -11.03 -27.21 8.91
CA VAL A 129 -10.61 -25.98 8.24
C VAL A 129 -10.69 -26.14 6.72
N SER A 130 -11.32 -25.15 6.08
CA SER A 130 -11.22 -24.92 4.64
C SER A 130 -10.78 -23.49 4.42
N GLU A 131 -9.49 -23.30 4.23
CA GLU A 131 -8.84 -21.98 4.22
C GLU A 131 -7.78 -21.88 3.11
N TRP A 132 -7.10 -20.75 3.01
CA TRP A 132 -6.11 -20.49 1.96
C TRP A 132 -4.69 -20.54 2.50
N ILE A 133 -3.80 -21.21 1.78
CA ILE A 133 -2.36 -21.18 2.04
C ILE A 133 -1.65 -20.43 0.91
N GLY A 134 -0.76 -19.51 1.28
CA GLY A 134 0.06 -18.76 0.33
C GLY A 134 1.46 -19.37 0.21
N ILE A 135 1.82 -19.88 -0.98
CA ILE A 135 3.05 -20.64 -1.21
C ILE A 135 4.00 -19.87 -2.14
N PRO A 136 5.08 -19.26 -1.60
CA PRO A 136 6.08 -18.56 -2.40
C PRO A 136 6.99 -19.53 -3.12
N VAL A 137 6.96 -19.50 -4.45
CA VAL A 137 7.82 -20.30 -5.32
C VAL A 137 8.81 -19.38 -6.04
N VAL A 138 10.04 -19.87 -6.22
CA VAL A 138 11.08 -19.21 -7.01
C VAL A 138 11.40 -20.07 -8.23
N ASN A 139 11.35 -19.47 -9.42
CA ASN A 139 11.99 -20.05 -10.61
C ASN A 139 13.48 -19.69 -10.58
N THR A 140 14.36 -20.67 -10.44
CA THR A 140 15.81 -20.45 -10.35
C THR A 140 16.52 -20.57 -11.70
N LYS A 141 15.79 -20.88 -12.77
CA LYS A 141 16.32 -21.00 -14.12
C LYS A 141 16.28 -19.66 -14.85
N ASP A 142 17.18 -19.51 -15.81
CA ASP A 142 17.19 -18.39 -16.76
C ASP A 142 16.28 -18.66 -17.97
N GLU A 143 15.28 -19.51 -17.80
CA GLU A 143 14.27 -19.81 -18.80
C GLU A 143 12.89 -19.96 -18.15
N GLU A 144 11.85 -19.79 -18.97
CA GLU A 144 10.49 -20.03 -18.52
C GLU A 144 10.35 -21.47 -18.03
N SER A 145 9.68 -21.65 -16.90
CA SER A 145 9.56 -22.96 -16.28
C SER A 145 8.10 -23.27 -15.96
N LYS A 146 7.72 -24.52 -16.26
CA LYS A 146 6.44 -25.10 -15.87
C LYS A 146 6.70 -26.08 -14.74
N GLY A 147 5.96 -25.94 -13.66
CA GLY A 147 6.06 -26.82 -12.50
C GLY A 147 4.70 -27.17 -11.94
N LYS A 148 4.71 -28.02 -10.93
CA LYS A 148 3.51 -28.43 -10.21
C LYS A 148 3.75 -28.30 -8.72
N ILE A 149 2.93 -27.49 -8.05
CA ILE A 149 2.91 -27.40 -6.59
C ILE A 149 1.98 -28.48 -6.06
N ARG A 150 2.42 -29.23 -5.06
CA ARG A 150 1.62 -30.23 -4.35
C ARG A 150 1.55 -29.88 -2.87
N VAL A 151 0.34 -29.92 -2.32
CA VAL A 151 0.05 -29.58 -0.92
C VAL A 151 -0.83 -30.68 -0.34
N GLY A 152 -0.53 -31.13 0.88
CA GLY A 152 -1.35 -32.12 1.58
C GLY A 152 -0.72 -33.51 1.62
N ASP A 153 -1.21 -34.32 2.56
CA ASP A 153 -0.71 -35.66 2.87
C ASP A 153 -1.66 -36.78 2.41
N GLY A 154 -2.90 -36.44 2.05
CA GLY A 154 -3.94 -37.41 1.68
C GLY A 154 -4.59 -38.09 2.88
N ASP A 155 -4.25 -37.68 4.10
CA ASP A 155 -4.78 -38.24 5.34
C ASP A 155 -5.54 -37.19 6.16
N TYR A 156 -4.84 -36.17 6.66
CA TYR A 156 -5.44 -35.04 7.36
C TYR A 156 -5.86 -33.93 6.39
N PHE A 157 -5.22 -33.82 5.24
CA PHE A 157 -5.49 -32.82 4.22
C PHE A 157 -5.64 -33.45 2.85
N GLU A 158 -6.61 -32.96 2.08
CA GLU A 158 -6.74 -33.30 0.67
C GLU A 158 -5.45 -32.94 -0.08
N VAL A 159 -4.99 -33.85 -0.94
CA VAL A 159 -3.86 -33.56 -1.81
C VAL A 159 -4.35 -32.65 -2.93
N VAL A 160 -3.82 -31.42 -2.96
CA VAL A 160 -4.11 -30.45 -4.02
C VAL A 160 -2.86 -30.27 -4.87
N GLU A 161 -3.04 -30.41 -6.19
CA GLU A 161 -2.01 -30.13 -7.18
C GLU A 161 -2.36 -28.87 -7.97
N LYS A 162 -1.39 -27.98 -8.16
CA LYS A 162 -1.55 -26.75 -8.93
C LYS A 162 -0.42 -26.61 -9.93
N GLU A 163 -0.77 -26.59 -11.22
CA GLU A 163 0.18 -26.24 -12.28
C GLU A 163 0.55 -24.76 -12.20
N VAL A 164 1.83 -24.48 -12.37
CA VAL A 164 2.37 -23.12 -12.36
C VAL A 164 3.29 -22.92 -13.55
N ARG A 165 3.24 -21.72 -14.11
CA ARG A 165 4.14 -21.24 -15.17
C ARG A 165 4.77 -19.95 -14.68
N MET A 166 6.09 -19.89 -14.69
CA MET A 166 6.84 -18.77 -14.15
C MET A 166 7.90 -18.30 -15.14
N VAL A 167 7.98 -16.97 -15.33
CA VAL A 167 9.04 -16.34 -16.13
C VAL A 167 10.42 -16.61 -15.53
N PRO A 168 11.52 -16.51 -16.30
CA PRO A 168 12.89 -16.72 -15.82
C PRO A 168 13.22 -15.91 -14.56
N LEU A 169 13.94 -16.50 -13.60
CA LEU A 169 14.49 -15.82 -12.42
C LEU A 169 13.45 -14.95 -11.68
N SER A 170 12.32 -15.54 -11.31
CA SER A 170 11.19 -14.81 -10.70
C SER A 170 10.71 -15.45 -9.40
N ILE A 171 9.94 -14.67 -8.62
CA ILE A 171 9.33 -15.09 -7.37
C ILE A 171 7.83 -14.76 -7.44
N GLN A 172 6.97 -15.74 -7.15
CA GLN A 172 5.51 -15.56 -7.08
C GLN A 172 4.93 -16.38 -5.93
N LYS A 173 3.96 -15.81 -5.21
CA LYS A 173 3.29 -16.46 -4.07
C LYS A 173 1.90 -16.95 -4.47
N PHE A 174 1.75 -18.25 -4.65
CA PHE A 174 0.54 -18.84 -5.19
C PHE A 174 -0.50 -19.12 -4.09
N PRO A 175 -1.76 -18.72 -4.29
CA PRO A 175 -2.86 -19.13 -3.44
C PRO A 175 -3.25 -20.58 -3.74
N ILE A 176 -3.37 -21.41 -2.71
CA ILE A 176 -3.89 -22.79 -2.79
C ILE A 176 -4.94 -22.97 -1.69
N ARG A 177 -6.07 -23.59 -2.04
CA ARG A 177 -7.12 -23.90 -1.08
C ARG A 177 -6.71 -25.16 -0.31
N LEU A 178 -6.61 -25.06 1.01
CA LEU A 178 -6.31 -26.17 1.90
C LEU A 178 -7.62 -26.69 2.49
N LYS A 179 -7.92 -27.98 2.28
CA LYS A 179 -9.12 -28.63 2.82
C LYS A 179 -8.72 -29.76 3.77
N GLN A 180 -9.12 -29.62 5.02
CA GLN A 180 -8.91 -30.63 6.05
C GLN A 180 -9.93 -31.77 5.92
N LEU A 181 -9.47 -33.02 6.06
CA LEU A 181 -10.26 -34.25 5.99
C LEU A 181 -10.58 -34.80 7.39
N LYS A 182 -9.68 -34.62 8.35
CA LYS A 182 -9.80 -35.12 9.73
C LYS A 182 -9.56 -34.00 10.73
N LYS A 183 -10.38 -33.94 11.76
CA LYS A 183 -10.21 -33.01 12.88
C LYS A 183 -8.91 -33.32 13.62
N VAL A 184 -8.21 -32.28 14.07
CA VAL A 184 -7.06 -32.45 14.96
C VAL A 184 -7.58 -32.49 16.40
N GLU A 185 -7.09 -33.46 17.17
CA GLU A 185 -7.32 -33.60 18.61
C GLU A 185 -5.95 -33.52 19.32
N ASN A 186 -5.88 -32.89 20.51
CA ASN A 186 -4.70 -32.85 21.40
C ASN A 186 -3.56 -31.85 21.12
N GLY A 187 -3.80 -30.64 20.62
CA GLY A 187 -2.82 -29.54 20.68
C GLY A 187 -1.45 -29.77 20.02
N GLU A 188 -1.26 -30.85 19.26
CA GLU A 188 -0.01 -31.18 18.59
C GLU A 188 0.26 -30.22 17.42
N GLU A 189 1.55 -29.96 17.15
CA GLU A 189 1.96 -29.18 15.99
C GLU A 189 1.88 -30.05 14.73
N PHE A 190 1.07 -29.63 13.76
CA PHE A 190 0.92 -30.38 12.52
C PHE A 190 1.95 -29.93 11.47
N GLN A 191 2.58 -30.87 10.80
CA GLN A 191 3.53 -30.59 9.71
C GLN A 191 2.90 -30.97 8.36
N LEU A 192 2.55 -29.95 7.59
CA LEU A 192 1.96 -30.10 6.26
C LEU A 192 3.07 -30.26 5.20
N PRO A 193 3.15 -31.39 4.49
CA PRO A 193 4.07 -31.52 3.37
C PRO A 193 3.64 -30.61 2.21
N VAL A 194 4.61 -29.84 1.71
CA VAL A 194 4.47 -29.02 0.52
C VAL A 194 5.65 -29.27 -0.39
N SER A 195 5.40 -29.49 -1.67
CA SER A 195 6.45 -29.66 -2.66
C SER A 195 6.18 -28.88 -3.95
N VAL A 196 7.26 -28.60 -4.68
CA VAL A 196 7.20 -28.12 -6.06
C VAL A 196 8.09 -29.02 -6.92
N GLU A 197 7.52 -29.52 -8.01
CA GLU A 197 8.23 -30.31 -9.01
C GLU A 197 8.44 -29.50 -10.29
N CYS A 198 9.66 -29.55 -10.82
CA CYS A 198 10.02 -28.99 -12.12
C CYS A 198 11.16 -29.82 -12.73
N ASP A 199 11.07 -30.15 -14.02
CA ASP A 199 12.05 -30.98 -14.75
C ASP A 199 12.42 -32.30 -14.06
N GLY A 200 11.43 -32.98 -13.48
CA GLY A 200 11.63 -34.24 -12.74
C GLY A 200 12.41 -34.09 -11.42
N LYS A 201 12.68 -32.87 -10.97
CA LYS A 201 13.27 -32.58 -9.65
C LYS A 201 12.22 -31.99 -8.72
N GLU A 202 12.11 -32.60 -7.55
CA GLU A 202 11.17 -32.19 -6.51
C GLU A 202 11.91 -31.46 -5.38
N TYR A 203 11.38 -30.31 -4.96
CA TYR A 203 11.82 -29.59 -3.76
C TYR A 203 10.72 -29.62 -2.70
N LYS A 204 11.02 -30.18 -1.52
CA LYS A 204 10.06 -30.39 -0.42
C LYS A 204 10.37 -29.52 0.78
N VAL A 205 9.32 -29.05 1.44
CA VAL A 205 9.37 -28.40 2.75
C VAL A 205 8.25 -28.93 3.64
N LEU A 206 8.42 -28.83 4.96
CA LEU A 206 7.39 -29.17 5.95
C LEU A 206 6.89 -27.87 6.58
N VAL A 207 5.63 -27.53 6.29
CA VAL A 207 5.02 -26.28 6.77
C VAL A 207 4.35 -26.54 8.10
N LYS A 208 4.80 -25.85 9.14
CA LYS A 208 4.19 -25.91 10.47
C LYS A 208 2.83 -25.19 10.48
N LEU A 209 1.78 -25.92 10.85
CA LEU A 209 0.45 -25.38 11.15
C LEU A 209 0.27 -25.29 12.66
N ARG A 210 -0.29 -24.19 13.15
CA ARG A 210 -0.59 -24.05 14.58
C ARG A 210 -1.97 -24.62 14.85
N ASN A 211 -2.10 -25.40 15.91
CA ASN A 211 -3.38 -25.87 16.41
C ASN A 211 -3.84 -24.97 17.57
N ARG A 212 -5.06 -24.46 17.52
CA ARG A 212 -5.62 -23.49 18.48
C ARG A 212 -6.87 -24.07 19.13
N LYS A 213 -7.00 -23.83 20.43
CA LYS A 213 -8.16 -24.24 21.23
C LYS A 213 -9.26 -23.19 21.19
N GLU A 214 -10.46 -23.59 21.58
CA GLU A 214 -11.57 -22.65 21.77
C GLU A 214 -11.16 -21.50 22.70
N GLY A 215 -11.49 -20.28 22.29
CA GLY A 215 -11.16 -19.06 23.00
C GLY A 215 -9.72 -18.59 22.84
N GLU A 216 -8.77 -19.40 22.34
CA GLU A 216 -7.43 -18.89 22.03
C GLU A 216 -7.45 -17.90 20.85
N SER A 217 -6.43 -17.04 20.75
CA SER A 217 -6.28 -16.21 19.56
C SER A 217 -5.92 -17.08 18.36
N PHE A 218 -6.48 -16.79 17.19
CA PHE A 218 -6.23 -17.56 15.96
C PHE A 218 -6.10 -16.63 14.75
N ARG A 219 -5.55 -17.16 13.66
CA ARG A 219 -5.47 -16.51 12.35
C ARG A 219 -6.58 -16.99 11.44
N VAL A 220 -7.10 -16.06 10.64
CA VAL A 220 -7.96 -16.35 9.49
C VAL A 220 -7.24 -15.94 8.22
N THR A 221 -7.22 -16.81 7.22
CA THR A 221 -6.66 -16.53 5.89
C THR A 221 -7.75 -16.37 4.84
N PHE A 222 -7.51 -15.49 3.87
CA PHE A 222 -8.47 -15.18 2.82
C PHE A 222 -7.77 -14.72 1.54
N ILE A 223 -8.50 -14.73 0.41
CA ILE A 223 -8.05 -14.09 -0.84
C ILE A 223 -8.46 -12.62 -0.82
N SER A 224 -7.48 -11.74 -0.90
CA SER A 224 -7.71 -10.29 -0.92
C SER A 224 -8.28 -9.85 -2.28
N GLU A 225 -9.35 -9.07 -2.23
CA GLU A 225 -9.99 -8.44 -3.40
C GLU A 225 -9.04 -7.42 -4.07
N ILE A 226 -8.06 -6.90 -3.34
CA ILE A 226 -7.08 -5.91 -3.83
C ILE A 226 -6.18 -6.50 -4.92
N ASP A 227 -5.72 -7.75 -4.77
CA ASP A 227 -4.69 -8.32 -5.67
C ASP A 227 -4.71 -9.85 -5.82
N ASN A 228 -5.76 -10.52 -5.35
CA ASN A 228 -5.92 -11.98 -5.38
C ASN A 228 -4.84 -12.78 -4.61
N SER A 229 -4.09 -12.13 -3.72
CA SER A 229 -3.13 -12.83 -2.85
C SER A 229 -3.78 -13.38 -1.59
N VAL A 230 -3.12 -14.39 -0.98
CA VAL A 230 -3.50 -14.85 0.36
C VAL A 230 -3.02 -13.83 1.38
N GLN A 231 -3.97 -13.25 2.14
CA GLN A 231 -3.70 -12.42 3.31
C GLN A 231 -4.26 -13.09 4.56
N LYS A 232 -3.90 -12.54 5.72
CA LYS A 232 -4.45 -12.97 7.01
C LYS A 232 -4.86 -11.78 7.87
N PHE A 233 -5.70 -12.06 8.85
CA PHE A 233 -5.86 -11.23 10.05
C PHE A 233 -5.87 -12.14 11.29
N SER A 234 -5.69 -11.56 12.46
CA SER A 234 -5.70 -12.28 13.73
C SER A 234 -6.90 -11.89 14.58
N VAL A 235 -7.44 -12.85 15.32
CA VAL A 235 -8.64 -12.70 16.14
C VAL A 235 -8.30 -13.14 17.56
N LEU A 236 -8.67 -12.33 18.55
CA LEU A 236 -8.81 -12.73 19.95
C LEU A 236 -10.30 -12.67 20.30
N PRO A 237 -10.95 -13.82 20.50
CA PRO A 237 -12.38 -13.86 20.80
C PRO A 237 -12.69 -13.39 22.23
N PRO A 238 -13.96 -13.05 22.51
CA PRO A 238 -14.42 -12.73 23.86
C PRO A 238 -14.18 -13.87 24.85
N LYS A 239 -14.16 -13.54 26.15
CA LYS A 239 -14.28 -14.54 27.23
C LYS A 239 -15.62 -15.25 27.09
N GLU A 240 -15.59 -16.59 27.14
CA GLU A 240 -16.80 -17.42 27.06
C GLU A 240 -17.69 -17.04 25.86
N TYR A 241 -17.11 -17.11 24.66
CA TYR A 241 -17.76 -16.69 23.43
C TYR A 241 -19.07 -17.47 23.18
N ASP A 242 -20.16 -16.75 22.96
CA ASP A 242 -21.47 -17.30 22.56
C ASP A 242 -21.85 -16.74 21.18
N PRO A 243 -21.90 -17.55 20.11
CA PRO A 243 -22.19 -17.06 18.76
C PRO A 243 -23.57 -16.39 18.62
N ASN A 244 -24.50 -16.64 19.56
CA ASN A 244 -25.83 -16.02 19.54
C ASN A 244 -25.85 -14.60 20.14
N LYS A 245 -24.77 -14.16 20.81
CA LYS A 245 -24.66 -12.82 21.39
C LYS A 245 -23.99 -11.84 20.43
N LYS A 246 -24.42 -10.58 20.50
CA LYS A 246 -23.77 -9.46 19.82
C LYS A 246 -22.63 -8.90 20.65
N TYR A 247 -21.42 -8.92 20.10
CA TYR A 247 -20.22 -8.38 20.73
C TYR A 247 -19.76 -7.10 20.04
N ALA A 248 -19.12 -6.22 20.78
CA ALA A 248 -18.38 -5.12 20.18
C ALA A 248 -17.15 -5.64 19.40
N LEU A 249 -16.53 -4.76 18.61
CA LEU A 249 -15.29 -5.03 17.90
C LEU A 249 -14.26 -3.95 18.21
N ILE A 250 -13.10 -4.35 18.71
CA ILE A 250 -11.89 -3.54 18.75
C ILE A 250 -11.05 -3.93 17.53
N LEU A 251 -11.07 -3.10 16.49
CA LEU A 251 -10.21 -3.22 15.33
C LEU A 251 -8.88 -2.54 15.64
N THR A 252 -7.82 -3.33 15.85
CA THR A 252 -6.52 -2.84 16.32
C THR A 252 -5.46 -2.82 15.23
N LEU A 253 -4.90 -1.65 14.95
CA LEU A 253 -3.87 -1.42 13.94
C LEU A 253 -2.49 -1.54 14.59
N HIS A 254 -1.62 -2.34 13.98
CA HIS A 254 -0.30 -2.64 14.52
C HIS A 254 0.76 -1.57 14.18
N GLY A 255 1.78 -1.49 15.05
CA GLY A 255 3.00 -0.69 14.84
C GLY A 255 3.96 -1.29 13.80
N ALA A 256 4.97 -0.52 13.40
CA ALA A 256 5.98 -1.02 12.45
C ALA A 256 6.76 -2.19 13.06
N GLY A 257 6.88 -3.28 12.31
CA GLY A 257 7.58 -4.51 12.73
C GLY A 257 6.74 -5.48 13.55
N VAL A 258 5.54 -5.10 13.96
CA VAL A 258 4.59 -5.96 14.69
C VAL A 258 3.78 -6.81 13.70
N ASP A 259 3.64 -8.10 14.00
CA ASP A 259 2.74 -9.01 13.27
C ASP A 259 1.34 -8.99 13.91
N SER A 260 0.28 -9.25 13.13
CA SER A 260 -1.12 -9.21 13.62
C SER A 260 -1.35 -10.07 14.87
N ASP A 261 -0.64 -11.19 14.97
CA ASP A 261 -0.68 -12.09 16.11
C ASP A 261 -0.13 -11.45 17.37
N GLY A 262 1.05 -10.82 17.25
CA GLY A 262 1.65 -10.08 18.35
C GLY A 262 0.76 -8.93 18.79
N GLN A 263 0.08 -8.29 17.84
CA GLN A 263 -0.86 -7.22 18.13
C GLN A 263 -2.06 -7.70 18.96
N VAL A 264 -2.74 -8.79 18.58
CA VAL A 264 -3.88 -9.28 19.39
C VAL A 264 -3.42 -9.83 20.74
N MET A 265 -2.22 -10.42 20.82
CA MET A 265 -1.65 -10.94 22.07
C MET A 265 -1.21 -9.84 23.05
N ALA A 266 -1.13 -8.58 22.60
CA ALA A 266 -0.93 -7.43 23.47
C ALA A 266 -2.20 -7.06 24.27
N TYR A 267 -3.35 -7.66 23.96
CA TYR A 267 -4.62 -7.40 24.63
C TYR A 267 -4.99 -8.53 25.59
N THR A 268 -5.65 -8.16 26.69
CA THR A 268 -6.42 -9.10 27.49
C THR A 268 -7.77 -9.39 26.85
N LYS A 269 -8.24 -10.64 26.99
CA LYS A 269 -9.59 -11.02 26.54
C LYS A 269 -10.65 -10.14 27.19
N LYS A 270 -11.60 -9.66 26.39
CA LYS A 270 -12.75 -8.90 26.86
C LYS A 270 -13.97 -9.81 26.98
N ASP A 271 -14.83 -9.56 27.95
CA ASP A 271 -16.16 -10.17 28.04
C ASP A 271 -17.16 -9.54 27.07
N TRP A 272 -16.85 -8.37 26.53
CA TRP A 272 -17.78 -7.54 25.73
C TRP A 272 -17.37 -7.32 24.27
N ALA A 273 -16.16 -7.72 23.86
CA ALA A 273 -15.62 -7.44 22.52
C ALA A 273 -14.72 -8.54 21.96
N PHE A 274 -14.72 -8.63 20.63
CA PHE A 274 -13.60 -9.19 19.86
C PHE A 274 -12.46 -8.17 19.76
N VAL A 275 -11.21 -8.65 19.74
CA VAL A 275 -10.06 -7.87 19.29
C VAL A 275 -9.55 -8.47 17.99
N ILE A 276 -9.52 -7.69 16.91
CA ILE A 276 -9.12 -8.15 15.57
C ILE A 276 -8.03 -7.26 15.02
N ALA A 277 -6.94 -7.86 14.54
CA ALA A 277 -5.81 -7.15 13.97
C ALA A 277 -5.62 -7.50 12.47
N PRO A 278 -5.84 -6.55 11.54
CA PRO A 278 -5.34 -6.65 10.17
C PRO A 278 -3.81 -6.69 10.11
N THR A 279 -3.22 -7.02 8.96
CA THR A 279 -1.75 -7.15 8.81
C THR A 279 -1.10 -5.97 8.10
N ASN A 280 -1.89 -5.05 7.54
CA ASN A 280 -1.39 -4.00 6.66
C ASN A 280 -0.48 -4.61 5.57
N ARG A 281 -0.90 -5.77 5.06
CA ARG A 281 -0.15 -6.65 4.16
C ARG A 281 1.07 -7.34 4.80
N ARG A 282 1.94 -6.60 5.50
CA ARG A 282 3.15 -7.09 6.20
C ARG A 282 3.50 -6.18 7.38
N ARG A 283 4.21 -6.75 8.36
CA ARG A 283 4.78 -6.02 9.53
C ARG A 283 5.58 -4.75 9.19
N PHE A 284 6.31 -4.76 8.08
CA PHE A 284 7.03 -3.61 7.52
C PHE A 284 6.57 -3.38 6.07
N GLY A 285 5.29 -3.58 5.79
CA GLY A 285 4.67 -3.44 4.48
C GLY A 285 4.44 -1.96 4.17
N PHE A 286 3.24 -1.45 4.39
CA PHE A 286 2.93 -0.05 4.14
C PHE A 286 2.69 0.70 5.45
N ASP A 287 2.51 2.01 5.38
CA ASP A 287 1.73 2.71 6.40
C ASP A 287 0.23 2.57 6.08
N TRP A 288 -0.63 3.03 6.98
CA TRP A 288 -2.06 2.73 6.96
C TRP A 288 -2.92 3.62 6.04
N GLN A 289 -2.34 4.47 5.18
CA GLN A 289 -3.09 5.38 4.29
C GLN A 289 -3.61 4.72 3.00
N ASP A 290 -2.74 3.94 2.36
CA ASP A 290 -2.97 3.31 1.05
C ASP A 290 -3.49 1.86 1.24
N TRP A 291 -2.66 0.85 0.93
CA TRP A 291 -3.04 -0.56 1.07
C TRP A 291 -3.36 -0.96 2.51
N GLY A 292 -2.77 -0.32 3.52
CA GLY A 292 -3.14 -0.59 4.90
C GLY A 292 -4.57 -0.18 5.23
N ARG A 293 -5.07 0.92 4.66
CA ARG A 293 -6.48 1.32 4.78
C ARG A 293 -7.38 0.30 4.09
N LEU A 294 -7.05 -0.08 2.86
CA LEU A 294 -7.85 -1.06 2.10
C LEU A 294 -7.89 -2.42 2.82
N ASP A 295 -6.76 -2.89 3.34
CA ASP A 295 -6.64 -4.11 4.15
C ASP A 295 -7.49 -4.01 5.43
N THR A 296 -7.47 -2.86 6.11
CA THR A 296 -8.29 -2.60 7.29
C THR A 296 -9.78 -2.70 6.99
N LEU A 297 -10.23 -2.06 5.91
CA LEU A 297 -11.64 -2.06 5.51
C LEU A 297 -12.10 -3.46 5.05
N GLU A 298 -11.25 -4.19 4.33
CA GLU A 298 -11.51 -5.57 3.92
C GLU A 298 -11.63 -6.51 5.14
N VAL A 299 -10.74 -6.37 6.12
CA VAL A 299 -10.79 -7.14 7.38
C VAL A 299 -12.00 -6.77 8.22
N LEU A 300 -12.38 -5.48 8.30
CA LEU A 300 -13.60 -5.06 8.99
C LEU A 300 -14.85 -5.68 8.37
N LYS A 301 -14.95 -5.70 7.04
CA LYS A 301 -16.04 -6.36 6.30
C LYS A 301 -16.10 -7.85 6.66
N LYS A 302 -14.97 -8.57 6.56
CA LYS A 302 -14.89 -10.00 6.88
C LYS A 302 -15.22 -10.30 8.33
N ALA A 303 -14.78 -9.47 9.26
CA ALA A 303 -15.10 -9.62 10.68
C ALA A 303 -16.62 -9.54 10.92
N LYS A 304 -17.33 -8.61 10.27
CA LYS A 304 -18.79 -8.49 10.36
C LYS A 304 -19.54 -9.64 9.69
N GLU A 305 -18.97 -10.23 8.64
CA GLU A 305 -19.53 -11.41 7.96
C GLU A 305 -19.35 -12.69 8.80
N MET A 306 -18.21 -12.82 9.48
CA MET A 306 -17.84 -14.03 10.21
C MET A 306 -18.38 -14.06 11.65
N PHE A 307 -18.52 -12.90 12.30
CA PHE A 307 -18.87 -12.82 13.71
C PHE A 307 -20.12 -11.95 13.92
N ASN A 308 -20.90 -12.25 14.96
CA ASN A 308 -22.08 -11.47 15.33
C ASN A 308 -21.67 -10.15 16.02
N ILE A 309 -21.20 -9.19 15.22
CA ILE A 309 -20.71 -7.89 15.69
C ILE A 309 -21.85 -6.89 15.84
N ASP A 310 -21.85 -6.17 16.96
CA ASP A 310 -22.66 -4.96 17.16
C ASP A 310 -22.04 -3.80 16.38
N GLU A 311 -22.64 -3.48 15.24
CA GLU A 311 -22.13 -2.45 14.34
C GLU A 311 -22.12 -1.03 14.93
N ASP A 312 -22.80 -0.79 16.06
CA ASP A 312 -22.73 0.50 16.76
C ASP A 312 -21.68 0.53 17.87
N ARG A 313 -20.93 -0.56 18.03
CA ARG A 313 -19.81 -0.70 18.97
C ARG A 313 -18.58 -1.26 18.25
N VAL A 314 -18.23 -0.64 17.13
CA VAL A 314 -16.96 -0.87 16.43
C VAL A 314 -15.99 0.25 16.80
N TYR A 315 -14.80 -0.10 17.28
CA TYR A 315 -13.78 0.82 17.75
C TYR A 315 -12.50 0.64 16.95
N LEU A 316 -11.81 1.74 16.65
CA LEU A 316 -10.50 1.70 15.98
C LEU A 316 -9.41 2.12 16.97
N VAL A 317 -8.41 1.28 17.16
CA VAL A 317 -7.31 1.50 18.12
C VAL A 317 -5.99 1.21 17.44
N GLY A 318 -4.88 1.82 17.86
CA GLY A 318 -3.57 1.43 17.36
C GLY A 318 -2.43 2.19 18.01
N HIS A 319 -1.22 1.63 17.92
CA HIS A 319 0.00 2.19 18.50
C HIS A 319 1.08 2.45 17.44
N SER A 320 1.85 3.54 17.56
CA SER A 320 2.94 3.88 16.65
C SER A 320 2.42 4.07 15.22
N MET A 321 2.90 3.28 14.25
CA MET A 321 2.32 3.18 12.91
C MET A 321 0.81 2.93 12.93
N GLY A 322 0.33 2.09 13.84
CA GLY A 322 -1.09 1.85 14.06
C GLY A 322 -1.84 3.04 14.66
N GLY A 323 -1.17 3.86 15.47
CA GLY A 323 -1.73 5.11 16.00
C GLY A 323 -1.92 6.14 14.89
N HIS A 324 -0.93 6.26 14.00
CA HIS A 324 -1.07 7.03 12.76
C HIS A 324 -2.22 6.49 11.89
N GLY A 325 -2.31 5.17 11.72
CA GLY A 325 -3.42 4.54 11.01
C GLY A 325 -4.79 4.81 11.63
N THR A 326 -4.84 4.90 12.97
CA THR A 326 -6.08 5.21 13.69
C THR A 326 -6.55 6.63 13.38
N TRP A 327 -5.63 7.59 13.34
CA TRP A 327 -5.94 8.93 12.83
C TRP A 327 -6.41 8.90 11.38
N HIS A 328 -5.65 8.24 10.51
CA HIS A 328 -5.94 8.27 9.09
C HIS A 328 -7.25 7.56 8.73
N VAL A 329 -7.40 6.29 9.07
CA VAL A 329 -8.61 5.51 8.76
C VAL A 329 -9.82 6.07 9.50
N GLY A 330 -9.67 6.46 10.77
CA GLY A 330 -10.75 7.00 11.59
C GLY A 330 -11.31 8.32 11.06
N LEU A 331 -10.45 9.27 10.65
CA LEU A 331 -10.89 10.56 10.12
C LEU A 331 -11.39 10.48 8.67
N HIS A 332 -10.97 9.48 7.90
CA HIS A 332 -11.53 9.23 6.56
C HIS A 332 -12.85 8.45 6.60
N HIS A 333 -13.12 7.69 7.66
CA HIS A 333 -14.31 6.86 7.80
C HIS A 333 -14.96 7.01 9.18
N PRO A 334 -15.28 8.24 9.62
CA PRO A 334 -15.81 8.49 10.97
C PRO A 334 -17.17 7.82 11.20
N ASP A 335 -17.90 7.55 10.12
CA ASP A 335 -19.19 6.88 10.10
C ASP A 335 -19.12 5.36 10.32
N LEU A 336 -17.93 4.76 10.38
CA LEU A 336 -17.74 3.34 10.66
C LEU A 336 -17.52 3.03 12.14
N PHE A 337 -17.17 4.03 12.96
CA PHE A 337 -16.65 3.81 14.31
C PHE A 337 -17.50 4.51 15.37
N ALA A 338 -17.66 3.84 16.52
CA ALA A 338 -18.26 4.40 17.72
C ALA A 338 -17.29 5.31 18.48
N ALA A 339 -15.99 5.02 18.39
CA ALA A 339 -14.90 5.86 18.88
C ALA A 339 -13.58 5.39 18.26
N ILE A 340 -12.57 6.26 18.27
CA ILE A 340 -11.19 5.90 17.91
C ILE A 340 -10.22 6.23 19.04
N ALA A 341 -9.12 5.46 19.13
CA ALA A 341 -8.10 5.65 20.14
C ALA A 341 -6.67 5.52 19.58
N PRO A 342 -6.13 6.61 19.00
CA PRO A 342 -4.75 6.64 18.54
C PRO A 342 -3.78 6.73 19.71
N SER A 343 -2.79 5.82 19.76
CA SER A 343 -1.68 5.86 20.71
C SER A 343 -0.33 6.03 20.00
N ALA A 344 0.54 6.90 20.50
CA ALA A 344 1.87 7.14 19.92
C ALA A 344 1.87 7.35 18.40
N GLY A 345 0.81 7.97 17.87
CA GLY A 345 0.58 8.09 16.43
C GLY A 345 1.07 9.41 15.87
N TRP A 346 1.91 9.37 14.82
CA TRP A 346 2.32 10.58 14.13
C TRP A 346 1.19 11.17 13.27
N THR A 347 1.22 12.50 13.11
CA THR A 347 0.20 13.26 12.38
C THR A 347 0.47 13.39 10.88
N SER A 348 1.75 13.32 10.47
CA SER A 348 2.17 13.38 9.07
C SER A 348 3.55 12.73 8.92
N PHE A 349 3.74 11.96 7.85
CA PHE A 349 5.01 11.27 7.59
C PHE A 349 6.19 12.24 7.39
N HIS A 350 5.93 13.41 6.79
CA HIS A 350 6.95 14.44 6.54
C HIS A 350 7.40 15.19 7.80
N LEU A 351 6.58 15.16 8.85
CA LEU A 351 6.93 15.71 10.15
C LEU A 351 7.62 14.65 11.02
N TYR A 352 7.17 13.40 10.93
CA TYR A 352 7.76 12.27 11.65
C TYR A 352 9.19 11.99 11.18
N VAL A 353 9.40 11.89 9.87
CA VAL A 353 10.74 11.86 9.28
C VAL A 353 10.95 13.18 8.55
N PRO A 354 12.00 13.97 8.85
CA PRO A 354 12.18 15.35 8.37
C PRO A 354 12.56 15.39 6.88
N PHE A 355 11.65 14.94 6.02
CA PHE A 355 11.84 14.84 4.58
C PHE A 355 11.92 16.20 3.89
N PHE A 356 11.54 17.27 4.58
CA PHE A 356 11.74 18.65 4.12
C PHE A 356 13.23 19.02 4.00
N LEU A 357 14.15 18.26 4.61
CA LEU A 357 15.60 18.45 4.48
C LEU A 357 16.21 17.77 3.23
N ARG A 358 15.39 17.19 2.35
CA ARG A 358 15.88 16.49 1.15
C ARG A 358 16.34 17.45 0.07
N ARG A 359 17.29 16.98 -0.75
CA ARG A 359 17.78 17.65 -1.99
C ARG A 359 16.66 18.15 -2.91
N SER A 360 15.53 17.43 -2.91
CA SER A 360 14.33 17.77 -3.66
C SER A 360 13.86 19.21 -3.36
N TYR A 361 13.86 19.64 -2.10
CA TYR A 361 13.44 21.00 -1.72
C TYR A 361 14.45 22.08 -2.14
N LEU A 362 15.72 21.71 -2.35
CA LEU A 362 16.77 22.63 -2.77
C LEU A 362 16.82 22.83 -4.29
N TYR A 363 16.60 21.77 -5.07
CA TYR A 363 16.81 21.79 -6.53
C TYR A 363 15.53 21.82 -7.37
N SER A 364 14.36 21.51 -6.79
CA SER A 364 13.13 21.39 -7.58
C SER A 364 12.52 22.76 -7.90
N ASN A 365 12.03 22.91 -9.14
CA ASN A 365 11.20 24.04 -9.52
C ASN A 365 10.00 24.16 -8.55
N PRO A 366 9.61 25.36 -8.09
CA PRO A 366 8.48 25.53 -7.18
C PRO A 366 7.19 24.88 -7.67
N LYS A 367 6.92 24.86 -8.99
CA LYS A 367 5.73 24.20 -9.55
C LYS A 367 5.76 22.68 -9.42
N ILE A 368 6.93 22.06 -9.54
CA ILE A 368 7.11 20.62 -9.27
C ILE A 368 6.84 20.34 -7.79
N GLN A 369 7.35 21.19 -6.89
CA GLN A 369 7.11 21.05 -5.45
C GLN A 369 5.62 21.17 -5.11
N GLU A 370 4.94 22.16 -5.68
CA GLU A 370 3.49 22.37 -5.53
C GLU A 370 2.68 21.11 -5.91
N ILE A 371 2.93 20.55 -7.10
CA ILE A 371 2.24 19.34 -7.58
C ILE A 371 2.54 18.13 -6.68
N TRP A 372 3.80 17.97 -6.27
CA TRP A 372 4.19 16.87 -5.39
C TRP A 372 3.54 16.98 -4.00
N GLU A 373 3.55 18.17 -3.40
CA GLU A 373 2.91 18.40 -2.10
C GLU A 373 1.40 18.25 -2.16
N MET A 374 0.78 18.62 -3.28
CA MET A 374 -0.64 18.38 -3.56
C MET A 374 -0.97 16.88 -3.48
N MET A 375 -0.15 15.99 -4.05
CA MET A 375 -0.35 14.54 -3.96
C MET A 375 -0.19 13.99 -2.54
N LEU A 376 0.58 14.66 -1.69
CA LEU A 376 0.89 14.23 -0.33
C LEU A 376 -0.09 14.75 0.72
N ARG A 377 -1.07 15.59 0.34
CA ARG A 377 -2.04 16.16 1.29
C ARG A 377 -2.84 15.09 2.02
N GLN A 378 -3.24 14.04 1.31
CA GLN A 378 -4.00 12.92 1.88
C GLN A 378 -3.28 12.25 3.07
N ASP A 379 -1.95 12.30 3.12
CA ASP A 379 -1.16 11.63 4.16
C ASP A 379 -1.09 12.49 5.45
N ARG A 380 -1.69 13.69 5.47
CA ARG A 380 -1.65 14.65 6.59
C ARG A 380 -2.95 14.59 7.39
N SER A 381 -3.00 13.74 8.40
CA SER A 381 -4.20 13.54 9.25
C SER A 381 -4.83 14.83 9.82
N PRO A 382 -4.07 15.86 10.22
CA PRO A 382 -4.65 17.12 10.72
C PRO A 382 -5.62 17.82 9.76
N LEU A 383 -5.46 17.65 8.44
CA LEU A 383 -6.39 18.24 7.46
C LEU A 383 -7.80 17.67 7.57
N PHE A 384 -7.94 16.47 8.13
CA PHE A 384 -9.20 15.74 8.23
C PHE A 384 -9.81 15.82 9.64
N ALA A 385 -9.26 16.65 10.54
CA ALA A 385 -9.75 16.76 11.92
C ALA A 385 -11.22 17.24 11.98
N ASP A 386 -11.65 18.08 11.03
CA ASP A 386 -13.06 18.50 10.85
C ASP A 386 -14.03 17.31 10.75
N ASN A 387 -13.59 16.16 10.20
CA ASN A 387 -14.44 14.98 10.04
C ASN A 387 -14.82 14.33 11.38
N ALA A 388 -14.16 14.70 12.48
CA ALA A 388 -14.37 14.11 13.79
C ALA A 388 -15.59 14.67 14.56
N LEU A 389 -16.40 15.56 13.97
CA LEU A 389 -17.55 16.18 14.65
C LEU A 389 -18.41 15.19 15.45
N ASN A 390 -18.71 14.03 14.86
CA ASN A 390 -19.55 13.00 15.46
C ASN A 390 -18.74 11.79 16.00
N LEU A 391 -17.42 11.90 16.09
CA LEU A 391 -16.51 10.81 16.42
C LEU A 391 -15.78 11.09 17.75
N PRO A 392 -16.15 10.40 18.85
CA PRO A 392 -15.39 10.46 20.11
C PRO A 392 -13.96 9.94 19.94
N ILE A 393 -12.98 10.63 20.52
CA ILE A 393 -11.55 10.31 20.39
C ILE A 393 -10.88 10.20 21.77
N TYR A 394 -10.04 9.19 21.97
CA TYR A 394 -9.16 9.04 23.14
C TYR A 394 -7.69 8.95 22.71
N ILE A 395 -6.90 9.97 23.04
CA ILE A 395 -5.48 10.05 22.66
C ILE A 395 -4.62 9.55 23.82
N LEU A 396 -3.73 8.57 23.59
CA LEU A 396 -2.85 8.00 24.61
C LEU A 396 -1.37 8.12 24.21
N GLN A 397 -0.54 8.70 25.07
CA GLN A 397 0.88 8.96 24.77
C GLN A 397 1.79 8.68 25.98
N GLY A 398 3.00 8.18 25.74
CA GLY A 398 4.06 8.21 26.77
C GLY A 398 4.81 9.56 26.77
N GLU A 399 5.00 10.17 27.95
CA GLU A 399 5.63 11.49 28.10
C GLU A 399 7.07 11.54 27.54
N LYS A 400 7.82 10.45 27.66
CA LYS A 400 9.23 10.35 27.26
C LYS A 400 9.41 9.54 25.96
N ASP A 401 8.40 9.51 25.10
CA ASP A 401 8.49 8.83 23.81
C ASP A 401 9.45 9.58 22.87
N GLU A 402 10.59 8.98 22.57
CA GLU A 402 11.60 9.51 21.63
C GLU A 402 11.44 8.98 20.20
N GLU A 403 10.63 7.93 20.01
CA GLU A 403 10.33 7.40 18.68
C GLU A 403 9.26 8.26 18.02
N VAL A 404 8.11 8.45 18.68
CA VAL A 404 7.05 9.37 18.24
C VAL A 404 6.84 10.43 19.31
N PRO A 405 7.50 11.60 19.19
CA PRO A 405 7.47 12.62 20.23
C PRO A 405 6.04 13.10 20.58
N PRO A 406 5.75 13.40 21.87
CA PRO A 406 4.44 13.91 22.32
C PRO A 406 3.94 15.17 21.61
N PHE A 407 4.81 15.86 20.86
CA PHE A 407 4.40 16.91 19.93
C PHE A 407 3.23 16.50 19.02
N HIS A 408 3.25 15.29 18.44
CA HIS A 408 2.23 14.82 17.51
C HIS A 408 0.82 14.73 18.14
N PRO A 409 0.60 13.99 19.24
CA PRO A 409 -0.71 13.93 19.88
C PRO A 409 -1.13 15.27 20.50
N ARG A 410 -0.22 16.05 21.09
CA ARG A 410 -0.53 17.39 21.60
C ARG A 410 -1.07 18.28 20.48
N TYR A 411 -0.42 18.28 19.32
CA TYR A 411 -0.86 19.07 18.16
C TYR A 411 -2.28 18.68 17.70
N MET A 412 -2.58 17.39 17.60
CA MET A 412 -3.92 16.93 17.22
C MET A 412 -4.98 17.26 18.29
N TYR A 413 -4.65 17.09 19.57
CA TYR A 413 -5.51 17.47 20.68
C TYR A 413 -5.89 18.96 20.65
N PHE A 414 -4.91 19.85 20.40
CA PHE A 414 -5.16 21.29 20.28
C PHE A 414 -6.13 21.62 19.14
N ILE A 415 -5.99 20.97 17.97
CA ILE A 415 -6.91 21.16 16.83
C ILE A 415 -8.34 20.74 17.22
N LEU A 416 -8.51 19.52 17.72
CA LEU A 416 -9.83 18.97 18.07
C LEU A 416 -10.51 19.77 19.19
N ARG A 417 -9.75 20.23 20.18
CA ARG A 417 -10.26 21.08 21.26
C ARG A 417 -10.73 22.44 20.75
N ASN A 418 -9.99 23.05 19.82
CA ASN A 418 -10.38 24.34 19.22
C ASN A 418 -11.61 24.22 18.33
N LEU A 419 -11.84 23.05 17.72
CA LEU A 419 -13.08 22.74 17.00
C LEU A 419 -14.27 22.46 17.95
N GLY A 420 -14.02 22.32 19.26
CA GLY A 420 -15.04 22.02 20.26
C GLY A 420 -15.50 20.56 20.27
N TYR A 421 -14.68 19.63 19.76
CA TYR A 421 -15.05 18.22 19.59
C TYR A 421 -14.77 17.38 20.85
N SER A 422 -15.42 16.21 20.94
CA SER A 422 -15.26 15.28 22.06
C SER A 422 -13.93 14.52 21.96
N VAL A 423 -12.93 15.01 22.70
CA VAL A 423 -11.60 14.41 22.76
C VAL A 423 -11.10 14.31 24.21
N GLU A 424 -10.64 13.12 24.59
CA GLU A 424 -9.90 12.86 25.81
C GLU A 424 -8.41 12.68 25.46
N TYR A 425 -7.52 13.24 26.28
CA TYR A 425 -6.08 13.15 26.09
C TYR A 425 -5.41 12.73 27.40
N GLU A 426 -4.65 11.65 27.32
CA GLU A 426 -3.79 11.18 28.40
C GLU A 426 -2.34 11.08 27.94
N GLU A 427 -1.46 11.75 28.67
CA GLU A 427 -0.01 11.62 28.56
C GLU A 427 0.51 10.96 29.85
N VAL A 428 1.11 9.79 29.74
CA VAL A 428 1.50 8.94 30.87
C VAL A 428 2.93 9.28 31.29
N PRO A 429 3.15 9.77 32.53
CA PRO A 429 4.46 10.22 32.99
C PRO A 429 5.52 9.12 32.92
N GLU A 430 6.76 9.52 32.62
CA GLU A 430 7.95 8.65 32.59
C GLU A 430 7.95 7.53 31.53
N MET A 431 6.85 7.31 30.81
CA MET A 431 6.73 6.23 29.84
C MET A 431 7.32 6.62 28.48
N GLY A 432 8.09 5.69 27.89
CA GLY A 432 8.65 5.83 26.54
C GLY A 432 7.70 5.34 25.44
N HIS A 433 8.24 4.82 24.33
CA HIS A 433 7.43 4.40 23.18
C HIS A 433 6.58 3.15 23.45
N TRP A 434 7.18 2.10 24.04
CA TRP A 434 6.49 0.88 24.46
C TRP A 434 6.56 0.75 25.97
N TRP A 435 5.43 0.48 26.62
CA TRP A 435 5.37 0.44 28.06
C TRP A 435 4.21 -0.44 28.56
N ASN A 436 4.39 -0.94 29.78
CA ASN A 436 3.38 -1.61 30.56
C ASN A 436 3.56 -1.24 32.03
N ILE A 437 2.48 -0.94 32.73
CA ILE A 437 2.51 -0.69 34.17
C ILE A 437 2.51 -2.08 34.84
N LYS A 438 3.44 -2.32 35.78
CA LYS A 438 3.80 -3.68 36.29
C LYS A 438 2.62 -4.51 36.87
N GLU A 439 1.45 -3.94 37.03
CA GLU A 439 0.27 -4.49 37.70
C GLU A 439 -0.89 -4.81 36.74
N THR A 440 -0.74 -4.58 35.43
CA THR A 440 -1.78 -4.82 34.42
C THR A 440 -1.49 -6.08 33.60
N ASN A 441 -2.55 -6.81 33.25
CA ASN A 441 -2.48 -7.84 32.22
C ASN A 441 -2.67 -7.16 30.85
N GLY A 442 -1.92 -7.59 29.83
CA GLY A 442 -1.88 -6.91 28.52
C GLY A 442 -0.77 -5.88 28.43
N THR A 443 -0.67 -5.15 27.32
CA THR A 443 0.28 -4.04 27.14
C THR A 443 -0.50 -2.72 27.22
N ASP A 444 -0.31 -1.95 28.29
CA ASP A 444 -1.13 -0.76 28.56
C ASP A 444 -1.13 0.29 27.45
N CYS A 445 -0.07 0.43 26.66
CA CYS A 445 -0.05 1.36 25.53
C CYS A 445 -1.12 1.07 24.45
N VAL A 446 -1.78 -0.09 24.51
CA VAL A 446 -2.95 -0.44 23.67
C VAL A 446 -4.14 -1.00 24.46
N ASP A 447 -3.93 -1.45 25.70
CA ASP A 447 -4.94 -2.16 26.50
C ASP A 447 -5.26 -1.53 27.87
N LYS A 448 -4.84 -0.28 28.10
CA LYS A 448 -5.07 0.44 29.36
C LYS A 448 -6.55 0.46 29.74
N LYS A 449 -6.83 0.29 31.04
CA LYS A 449 -8.19 0.18 31.57
C LYS A 449 -9.07 1.38 31.23
N GLU A 450 -8.58 2.60 31.43
CA GLU A 450 -9.34 3.83 31.17
C GLU A 450 -9.71 3.97 29.70
N LEU A 451 -8.80 3.60 28.81
CA LEU A 451 -9.07 3.53 27.37
C LEU A 451 -10.19 2.52 27.09
N MET A 452 -10.11 1.30 27.64
CA MET A 452 -11.13 0.26 27.41
C MET A 452 -12.50 0.66 27.97
N ASP A 453 -12.54 1.31 29.12
CA ASP A 453 -13.77 1.84 29.73
C ASP A 453 -14.38 2.95 28.87
N PHE A 454 -13.56 3.87 28.35
CA PHE A 454 -13.98 4.89 27.40
C PHE A 454 -14.62 4.25 26.16
N LEU A 455 -13.95 3.30 25.51
CA LEU A 455 -14.48 2.63 24.33
C LEU A 455 -15.83 1.98 24.63
N ARG A 456 -15.89 1.16 25.69
CA ARG A 456 -17.10 0.45 26.12
C ARG A 456 -18.29 1.40 26.37
N SER A 457 -18.03 2.64 26.77
CA SER A 457 -19.07 3.64 27.04
C SER A 457 -19.62 4.33 25.79
N LYS A 458 -18.98 4.21 24.62
CA LYS A 458 -19.43 4.90 23.39
C LYS A 458 -20.28 4.00 22.51
N LYS A 459 -21.21 4.64 21.79
CA LYS A 459 -21.97 4.07 20.68
C LYS A 459 -21.91 5.01 19.49
N ARG A 460 -21.88 4.43 18.29
CA ARG A 460 -21.84 5.19 17.03
C ARG A 460 -23.14 5.96 16.82
N VAL A 461 -23.01 7.20 16.33
CA VAL A 461 -24.14 8.00 15.84
C VAL A 461 -24.35 7.69 14.35
N ARG A 462 -25.31 6.82 14.01
CA ARG A 462 -25.54 6.40 12.61
C ARG A 462 -26.02 7.52 11.70
N ASP A 463 -26.88 8.38 12.24
CA ASP A 463 -27.60 9.38 11.45
C ASP A 463 -27.54 10.76 12.11
N PRO A 464 -26.37 11.40 12.09
CA PRO A 464 -26.18 12.69 12.76
C PRO A 464 -26.95 13.79 12.02
N LYS A 465 -27.52 14.73 12.77
CA LYS A 465 -28.19 15.92 12.20
C LYS A 465 -27.23 16.84 11.44
N LYS A 466 -25.95 16.86 11.84
CA LYS A 466 -24.92 17.71 11.25
C LYS A 466 -23.69 16.89 10.88
N VAL A 467 -23.17 17.13 9.69
CA VAL A 467 -21.98 16.48 9.14
C VAL A 467 -21.02 17.57 8.67
N VAL A 468 -19.75 17.44 9.02
CA VAL A 468 -18.66 18.19 8.39
C VAL A 468 -17.80 17.16 7.67
N PHE A 469 -17.63 17.35 6.37
CA PHE A 469 -16.88 16.45 5.51
C PHE A 469 -15.80 17.20 4.76
N VAL A 470 -14.55 16.82 5.02
CA VAL A 470 -13.34 17.24 4.33
C VAL A 470 -12.71 16.04 3.64
N THR A 471 -12.41 16.18 2.36
CA THR A 471 -11.63 15.20 1.59
C THR A 471 -10.70 15.95 0.63
N THR A 472 -9.49 15.43 0.43
CA THR A 472 -8.59 15.96 -0.61
C THR A 472 -8.74 15.17 -1.91
N ASN A 473 -9.25 13.95 -1.86
CA ASN A 473 -9.39 13.09 -3.03
C ASN A 473 -10.60 12.16 -2.83
N PRO A 474 -11.72 12.38 -3.55
CA PRO A 474 -12.87 11.49 -3.51
C PRO A 474 -12.56 10.03 -3.87
N GLY A 475 -11.46 9.76 -4.60
CA GLY A 475 -10.98 8.40 -4.88
C GLY A 475 -10.43 7.66 -3.65
N VAL A 476 -10.09 8.38 -2.57
CA VAL A 476 -9.70 7.79 -1.28
C VAL A 476 -10.93 7.56 -0.42
N ASN A 477 -11.69 8.62 -0.17
CA ASN A 477 -12.99 8.58 0.48
C ASN A 477 -13.88 9.63 -0.18
N SER A 478 -15.02 9.19 -0.74
CA SER A 478 -16.02 10.07 -1.32
C SER A 478 -17.21 10.32 -0.40
N LYS A 479 -17.41 9.51 0.66
CA LYS A 479 -18.65 9.49 1.44
C LYS A 479 -18.37 9.34 2.94
N ILE A 480 -19.09 10.15 3.72
CA ILE A 480 -19.28 9.94 5.16
C ILE A 480 -20.77 10.14 5.49
N TYR A 481 -21.31 9.29 6.36
CA TYR A 481 -22.73 9.34 6.75
C TYR A 481 -23.66 9.42 5.52
N TRP A 482 -24.47 10.47 5.42
CA TRP A 482 -25.43 10.70 4.34
C TRP A 482 -24.95 11.70 3.27
N VAL A 483 -23.67 12.08 3.26
CA VAL A 483 -23.07 13.06 2.32
C VAL A 483 -21.98 12.40 1.49
N GLU A 484 -22.04 12.55 0.15
CA GLU A 484 -20.99 12.10 -0.76
C GLU A 484 -20.53 13.21 -1.71
N ILE A 485 -19.22 13.46 -1.78
CA ILE A 485 -18.58 14.33 -2.77
C ILE A 485 -18.20 13.46 -3.96
N ILE A 486 -18.88 13.65 -5.09
CA ILE A 486 -18.66 12.86 -6.31
C ILE A 486 -17.48 13.42 -7.11
N LYS A 487 -17.42 14.74 -7.30
CA LYS A 487 -16.38 15.42 -8.09
C LYS A 487 -15.99 16.75 -7.46
N GLN A 488 -14.69 17.06 -7.51
CA GLN A 488 -14.12 18.33 -7.05
C GLN A 488 -14.11 19.36 -8.19
N MET A 489 -14.10 20.66 -7.85
CA MET A 489 -13.86 21.70 -8.87
C MET A 489 -12.37 21.78 -9.24
N LYS A 490 -11.50 21.64 -8.24
CA LYS A 490 -10.05 21.60 -8.30
C LYS A 490 -9.58 20.29 -7.67
N PRO A 491 -9.12 19.31 -8.47
CA PRO A 491 -8.68 18.00 -7.96
C PRO A 491 -7.58 18.12 -6.92
N TYR A 492 -7.55 17.20 -5.95
CA TYR A 492 -6.50 17.06 -4.93
C TYR A 492 -6.37 18.20 -3.91
N LEU A 493 -7.03 19.34 -4.14
CA LEU A 493 -7.21 20.38 -3.13
C LEU A 493 -8.34 19.99 -2.17
N ASP A 494 -8.41 20.67 -1.03
CA ASP A 494 -9.40 20.34 -0.01
C ASP A 494 -10.80 20.67 -0.53
N SER A 495 -11.71 19.69 -0.48
CA SER A 495 -13.14 19.92 -0.58
C SER A 495 -13.73 19.88 0.82
N ARG A 496 -14.62 20.81 1.12
CA ARG A 496 -15.27 20.91 2.42
C ARG A 496 -16.78 21.04 2.25
N VAL A 497 -17.54 20.29 3.05
CA VAL A 497 -19.00 20.35 3.13
C VAL A 497 -19.42 20.43 4.58
N VAL A 498 -20.22 21.42 4.94
CA VAL A 498 -20.99 21.45 6.19
C VAL A 498 -22.44 21.23 5.83
N ALA A 499 -22.99 20.09 6.24
CA ALA A 499 -24.36 19.70 5.96
C ALA A 499 -25.15 19.60 7.26
N GLU A 500 -26.36 20.19 7.29
CA GLU A 500 -27.21 20.22 8.47
C GLU A 500 -28.68 20.01 8.09
N ILE A 501 -29.32 19.05 8.75
CA ILE A 501 -30.78 18.85 8.66
C ILE A 501 -31.44 19.90 9.55
N VAL A 502 -32.11 20.87 8.93
CA VAL A 502 -32.79 21.96 9.63
C VAL A 502 -34.15 21.48 10.14
N ASP A 503 -34.89 20.79 9.29
CA ASP A 503 -36.20 20.17 9.56
C ASP A 503 -36.41 18.97 8.63
N GLU A 504 -37.58 18.33 8.69
CA GLU A 504 -37.92 17.15 7.88
C GLU A 504 -37.91 17.41 6.37
N GLU A 505 -38.04 18.67 5.95
CA GLU A 505 -38.14 19.05 4.53
C GLU A 505 -36.88 19.76 4.01
N THR A 506 -35.97 20.20 4.90
CA THR A 506 -34.94 21.17 4.54
C THR A 506 -33.55 20.77 5.03
N ILE A 507 -32.59 20.69 4.11
CA ILE A 507 -31.16 20.50 4.40
C ILE A 507 -30.39 21.75 3.98
N LYS A 508 -29.52 22.26 4.85
CA LYS A 508 -28.57 23.34 4.55
C LYS A 508 -27.19 22.76 4.27
N LEU A 509 -26.55 23.24 3.20
CA LEU A 509 -25.20 22.89 2.79
C LEU A 509 -24.34 24.16 2.64
N GLU A 510 -23.14 24.15 3.20
CA GLU A 510 -22.07 25.10 2.88
C GLU A 510 -20.92 24.29 2.27
N VAL A 511 -20.56 24.59 1.02
CA VAL A 511 -19.62 23.79 0.23
C VAL A 511 -18.50 24.63 -0.37
N GLU A 512 -17.29 24.08 -0.35
CA GLU A 512 -16.07 24.64 -0.94
C GLU A 512 -15.40 23.58 -1.81
N ASN A 513 -15.00 23.97 -3.03
CA ASN A 513 -14.33 23.08 -3.99
C ASN A 513 -15.13 21.79 -4.33
N VAL A 514 -16.46 21.89 -4.46
CA VAL A 514 -17.35 20.76 -4.78
C VAL A 514 -18.04 21.02 -6.12
N LYS A 515 -17.79 20.15 -7.11
CA LYS A 515 -18.42 20.22 -8.43
C LYS A 515 -19.71 19.40 -8.48
N GLU A 516 -19.73 18.24 -7.82
CA GLU A 516 -20.88 17.35 -7.75
C GLU A 516 -20.96 16.68 -6.38
N ILE A 517 -22.17 16.69 -5.79
CA ILE A 517 -22.46 16.17 -4.46
C ILE A 517 -23.74 15.35 -4.48
N ARG A 518 -23.78 14.27 -3.69
CA ARG A 518 -24.97 13.47 -3.46
C ARG A 518 -25.35 13.47 -1.99
N ILE A 519 -26.65 13.60 -1.75
CA ILE A 519 -27.26 13.60 -0.43
C ILE A 519 -28.17 12.38 -0.31
N TYR A 520 -27.85 11.46 0.60
CA TYR A 520 -28.62 10.24 0.87
C TYR A 520 -29.74 10.50 1.88
N LYS A 521 -30.54 11.53 1.57
CA LYS A 521 -31.75 11.96 2.28
C LYS A 521 -32.75 12.46 1.24
N GLU A 522 -34.02 12.53 1.63
CA GLU A 522 -35.13 12.94 0.76
C GLU A 522 -35.72 14.28 1.23
N PRO A 523 -34.94 15.39 1.27
CA PRO A 523 -35.50 16.69 1.62
C PRO A 523 -36.36 17.22 0.47
N ARG A 524 -37.36 18.06 0.76
CA ARG A 524 -38.06 18.83 -0.30
C ARG A 524 -37.23 20.01 -0.79
N ARG A 525 -36.33 20.53 0.04
CA ARG A 525 -35.52 21.73 -0.24
C ARG A 525 -34.08 21.55 0.24
N ILE A 526 -33.14 21.96 -0.59
CA ILE A 526 -31.72 22.06 -0.23
C ILE A 526 -31.28 23.52 -0.37
N ILE A 527 -30.73 24.10 0.70
CA ILE A 527 -30.13 25.44 0.70
C ILE A 527 -28.62 25.27 0.64
N ILE A 528 -28.02 25.44 -0.54
CA ILE A 528 -26.57 25.26 -0.78
C ILE A 528 -25.89 26.60 -1.05
N ASN A 529 -24.93 27.02 -0.22
CA ASN A 529 -24.25 28.32 -0.34
C ASN A 529 -25.22 29.51 -0.49
N SER A 530 -26.31 29.50 0.28
CA SER A 530 -27.42 30.48 0.22
C SER A 530 -28.31 30.40 -1.04
N GLN A 531 -28.07 29.45 -1.93
CA GLN A 531 -28.94 29.15 -3.07
C GLN A 531 -29.99 28.11 -2.66
N GLU A 532 -31.26 28.37 -2.92
CA GLU A 532 -32.33 27.39 -2.73
C GLU A 532 -32.49 26.50 -3.97
N VAL A 533 -32.55 25.19 -3.74
CA VAL A 533 -32.85 24.16 -4.75
C VAL A 533 -34.06 23.37 -4.27
N VAL A 534 -35.16 23.45 -5.03
CA VAL A 534 -36.35 22.62 -4.81
C VAL A 534 -36.08 21.24 -5.40
N VAL A 535 -36.18 20.21 -4.56
CA VAL A 535 -35.97 18.81 -4.96
C VAL A 535 -37.23 18.30 -5.63
N LYS A 536 -37.08 17.75 -6.84
CA LYS A 536 -38.16 17.07 -7.57
C LYS A 536 -38.22 15.61 -7.13
N GLU A 537 -39.43 15.02 -7.06
CA GLU A 537 -39.69 13.64 -6.58
C GLU A 537 -38.60 12.65 -7.04
N ASP A 538 -38.03 11.97 -6.04
CA ASP A 538 -36.71 11.37 -6.11
C ASP A 538 -36.66 9.94 -6.70
N ASP A 539 -35.47 9.67 -7.22
CA ASP A 539 -34.87 8.37 -7.49
C ASP A 539 -34.46 7.72 -6.14
N VAL A 540 -34.52 6.39 -6.02
CA VAL A 540 -34.42 5.64 -4.74
C VAL A 540 -33.03 5.75 -4.04
N ASP A 541 -32.04 6.34 -4.71
CA ASP A 541 -30.62 6.36 -4.30
C ASP A 541 -30.07 7.74 -3.85
N GLY A 542 -30.94 8.75 -3.67
CA GLY A 542 -30.60 10.07 -3.12
C GLY A 542 -30.42 11.21 -4.14
N VAL A 543 -30.41 12.46 -3.66
CA VAL A 543 -30.40 13.69 -4.47
C VAL A 543 -28.99 14.05 -4.95
N ILE A 544 -28.79 14.23 -6.26
CA ILE A 544 -27.51 14.69 -6.83
C ILE A 544 -27.62 16.16 -7.25
N LEU A 545 -26.70 16.99 -6.75
CA LEU A 545 -26.54 18.39 -7.15
C LEU A 545 -25.22 18.59 -7.88
N ARG A 546 -25.26 19.28 -9.01
CA ARG A 546 -24.09 19.62 -9.83
C ARG A 546 -23.97 21.12 -10.02
N TYR A 547 -22.75 21.65 -9.87
CA TYR A 547 -22.44 23.05 -10.11
C TYR A 547 -22.25 23.33 -11.61
N GLN A 548 -23.14 24.12 -12.19
CA GLN A 548 -23.17 24.53 -13.60
C GLN A 548 -23.61 26.00 -13.71
N ASP A 549 -22.95 26.77 -14.58
CA ASP A 549 -23.32 28.17 -14.85
C ASP A 549 -23.47 29.05 -13.58
N GLY A 550 -22.56 28.89 -12.63
CA GLY A 550 -22.56 29.67 -11.38
C GLY A 550 -23.52 29.17 -10.29
N ASN A 551 -24.28 28.09 -10.52
CA ASN A 551 -25.32 27.63 -9.60
C ASN A 551 -25.32 26.09 -9.47
N PHE A 552 -25.82 25.57 -8.36
CA PHE A 552 -26.11 24.15 -8.19
C PHE A 552 -27.49 23.80 -8.74
N ARG A 553 -27.61 22.69 -9.49
CA ARG A 553 -28.88 22.19 -10.00
C ARG A 553 -29.00 20.69 -9.73
N GLN A 554 -30.22 20.21 -9.47
CA GLN A 554 -30.48 18.78 -9.40
C GLN A 554 -30.29 18.18 -10.80
N VAL A 555 -29.53 17.09 -10.87
CA VAL A 555 -29.27 16.33 -12.10
C VAL A 555 -29.70 14.88 -11.91
N PRO A 556 -30.15 14.18 -12.98
CA PRO A 556 -30.45 12.76 -12.90
C PRO A 556 -29.19 11.94 -12.59
N LYS A 557 -29.39 10.70 -12.16
CA LYS A 557 -28.32 9.72 -11.98
C LYS A 557 -27.59 9.48 -13.30
N GLU A 558 -26.35 9.92 -13.40
CA GLU A 558 -25.43 9.45 -14.44
C GLU A 558 -24.79 8.13 -14.00
N GLU A 559 -24.50 7.25 -14.96
CA GLU A 559 -23.62 6.11 -14.71
C GLU A 559 -22.27 6.64 -14.25
N ARG A 560 -21.86 6.19 -13.07
CA ARG A 560 -20.60 6.56 -12.45
C ARG A 560 -19.47 6.12 -13.36
N ARG A 561 -18.93 7.02 -14.19
CA ARG A 561 -17.61 6.79 -14.79
C ARG A 561 -16.60 6.74 -13.65
N ILE A 562 -15.71 5.75 -13.69
CA ILE A 562 -14.57 5.64 -12.77
C ILE A 562 -13.94 7.02 -12.61
N SER A 563 -13.73 7.49 -11.38
CA SER A 563 -13.23 8.86 -11.16
C SER A 563 -11.97 9.11 -12.00
N THR A 564 -12.05 10.10 -12.88
CA THR A 564 -11.23 10.32 -14.10
C THR A 564 -9.87 10.97 -13.85
N ALA A 565 -9.24 10.75 -12.69
CA ALA A 565 -7.89 11.23 -12.40
C ALA A 565 -7.17 10.24 -11.47
N GLY A 566 -5.83 10.22 -11.49
CA GLY A 566 -5.01 9.25 -10.75
C GLY A 566 -5.11 9.34 -9.20
N PRO A 567 -4.01 9.23 -8.43
CA PRO A 567 -2.62 9.23 -8.88
C PRO A 567 -2.21 7.87 -9.45
N MET A 568 -1.00 7.78 -10.03
CA MET A 568 -0.42 6.53 -10.58
C MET A 568 -0.60 5.30 -9.68
N LYS A 569 -0.59 5.48 -8.35
CA LYS A 569 -0.75 4.37 -7.40
C LYS A 569 -2.09 3.63 -7.50
N ARG A 570 -3.16 4.26 -8.03
CA ARG A 570 -4.50 3.66 -8.13
C ARG A 570 -4.54 2.37 -8.95
N VAL A 571 -3.64 2.21 -9.92
CA VAL A 571 -3.52 0.99 -10.73
C VAL A 571 -3.36 -0.28 -9.86
N TYR A 572 -2.78 -0.12 -8.66
CA TYR A 572 -2.46 -1.20 -7.72
C TYR A 572 -3.51 -1.40 -6.62
N PHE A 573 -4.62 -0.65 -6.63
CA PHE A 573 -5.72 -0.78 -5.66
C PHE A 573 -6.80 -1.76 -6.13
N SER A 574 -6.55 -2.45 -7.23
CA SER A 574 -7.35 -3.54 -7.77
C SER A 574 -6.42 -4.55 -8.45
N PRO A 575 -6.89 -5.78 -8.72
CA PRO A 575 -6.03 -6.80 -9.30
C PRO A 575 -5.38 -6.31 -10.59
N PHE A 576 -4.08 -6.55 -10.72
CA PHE A 576 -3.29 -6.08 -11.86
C PHE A 576 -2.31 -7.15 -12.37
N VAL A 577 -1.92 -7.02 -13.63
CA VAL A 577 -0.88 -7.83 -14.27
C VAL A 577 0.28 -6.95 -14.72
N ILE A 578 1.50 -7.48 -14.64
CA ILE A 578 2.69 -6.82 -15.17
C ILE A 578 2.95 -7.35 -16.57
N VAL A 579 3.04 -6.45 -17.54
CA VAL A 579 3.22 -6.77 -18.96
C VAL A 579 4.58 -6.25 -19.41
N TYR A 580 5.38 -7.06 -20.12
CA TYR A 580 6.67 -6.63 -20.67
C TYR A 580 6.71 -6.76 -22.19
N GLY A 581 7.36 -5.79 -22.85
CA GLY A 581 7.54 -5.76 -24.30
C GLY A 581 8.52 -6.81 -24.80
N THR A 582 8.24 -7.39 -25.98
CA THR A 582 9.04 -8.50 -26.55
C THR A 582 9.58 -8.26 -27.95
N THR A 583 9.37 -7.09 -28.55
CA THR A 583 9.74 -6.82 -29.95
C THR A 583 10.95 -5.89 -30.11
N GLY A 584 11.65 -5.56 -29.01
CA GLY A 584 12.87 -4.75 -29.04
C GLY A 584 14.11 -5.55 -29.38
N SER A 585 15.26 -4.88 -29.28
CA SER A 585 16.59 -5.50 -29.25
C SER A 585 16.75 -6.46 -28.06
N GLU A 586 17.81 -7.27 -28.06
CA GLU A 586 18.11 -8.19 -26.96
C GLU A 586 18.26 -7.44 -25.62
N GLU A 587 18.92 -6.28 -25.62
CA GLU A 587 19.09 -5.45 -24.44
C GLU A 587 17.77 -4.83 -23.95
N GLU A 588 16.94 -4.30 -24.85
CA GLU A 588 15.61 -3.78 -24.49
C GLU A 588 14.71 -4.86 -23.91
N ASN A 589 14.67 -6.03 -24.54
CA ASN A 589 13.86 -7.17 -24.07
C ASN A 589 14.36 -7.66 -22.70
N PHE A 590 15.68 -7.71 -22.50
CA PHE A 590 16.27 -8.01 -21.21
C PHE A 590 15.79 -7.02 -20.13
N TRP A 591 15.88 -5.71 -20.39
CA TRP A 591 15.48 -4.70 -19.41
C TRP A 591 13.97 -4.69 -19.16
N ASN A 592 13.14 -4.84 -20.19
CA ASN A 592 11.69 -4.93 -20.06
C ASN A 592 11.29 -6.07 -19.12
N LEU A 593 11.84 -7.27 -19.32
CA LEU A 593 11.60 -8.41 -18.44
C LEU A 593 12.23 -8.20 -17.06
N HIS A 594 13.45 -7.65 -16.98
CA HIS A 594 14.13 -7.41 -15.71
C HIS A 594 13.36 -6.45 -14.81
N LEU A 595 12.88 -5.33 -15.34
CA LEU A 595 12.08 -4.35 -14.60
C LEU A 595 10.72 -4.93 -14.18
N ALA A 596 10.08 -5.73 -15.04
CA ALA A 596 8.85 -6.44 -14.70
C ALA A 596 9.06 -7.40 -13.51
N ARG A 597 10.13 -8.21 -13.54
CA ARG A 597 10.49 -9.12 -12.43
C ARG A 597 10.84 -8.35 -11.16
N TYR A 598 11.62 -7.27 -11.28
CA TYR A 598 11.95 -6.41 -10.15
C TYR A 598 10.69 -5.88 -9.48
N LYS A 599 9.71 -5.40 -10.27
CA LYS A 599 8.46 -4.86 -9.76
C LYS A 599 7.58 -5.94 -9.13
N ALA A 600 7.47 -7.12 -9.73
CA ALA A 600 6.75 -8.25 -9.15
C ALA A 600 7.37 -8.69 -7.81
N GLN A 601 8.70 -8.79 -7.75
CA GLN A 601 9.43 -9.05 -6.51
C GLN A 601 9.21 -7.92 -5.49
N GLU A 602 9.12 -6.67 -5.94
CA GLU A 602 8.85 -5.53 -5.08
C GLU A 602 7.47 -5.65 -4.42
N TRP A 603 6.46 -6.00 -5.22
CA TRP A 603 5.08 -6.23 -4.80
C TRP A 603 4.97 -7.41 -3.83
N TRP A 604 5.57 -8.56 -4.15
CA TRP A 604 5.59 -9.72 -3.24
C TRP A 604 6.26 -9.38 -1.90
N TRP A 605 7.44 -8.75 -1.93
CA TRP A 605 8.21 -8.47 -0.71
C TRP A 605 7.55 -7.41 0.17
N ARG A 606 6.96 -6.35 -0.41
CA ARG A 606 6.35 -5.27 0.39
C ARG A 606 4.92 -5.59 0.79
N SER A 607 4.13 -6.14 -0.14
CA SER A 607 2.66 -6.24 -0.02
C SER A 607 2.16 -7.64 0.30
N ASN A 608 3.05 -8.60 0.52
CA ASN A 608 2.70 -10.03 0.55
C ASN A 608 1.83 -10.41 -0.67
N GLY A 609 2.05 -9.72 -1.79
CA GLY A 609 1.10 -9.65 -2.88
C GLY A 609 1.35 -10.67 -3.97
N PHE A 610 0.35 -10.82 -4.83
CA PHE A 610 0.39 -11.68 -6.01
C PHE A 610 0.18 -10.82 -7.26
N THR A 611 0.91 -11.14 -8.32
CA THR A 611 0.68 -10.60 -9.66
C THR A 611 1.26 -11.56 -10.70
N MET A 612 0.68 -11.55 -11.90
CA MET A 612 1.20 -12.29 -13.05
C MET A 612 2.19 -11.41 -13.82
N ILE A 613 3.21 -12.05 -14.41
CA ILE A 613 4.12 -11.42 -15.36
C ILE A 613 3.85 -12.06 -16.72
N LEU A 614 3.41 -11.25 -17.68
CA LEU A 614 3.01 -11.70 -19.01
C LEU A 614 3.82 -10.96 -20.08
N ALA A 615 4.19 -11.65 -21.15
CA ALA A 615 4.63 -10.96 -22.36
C ALA A 615 3.46 -10.19 -22.98
N ASP A 616 3.73 -9.08 -23.64
CA ASP A 616 2.77 -8.28 -24.41
C ASP A 616 1.87 -9.11 -25.34
N LYS A 617 2.42 -10.12 -26.01
CA LYS A 617 1.70 -11.05 -26.91
C LYS A 617 0.73 -12.01 -26.21
N GLU A 618 0.80 -12.11 -24.88
CA GLU A 618 -0.04 -13.02 -24.08
C GLU A 618 -1.25 -12.31 -23.46
N VAL A 619 -1.33 -10.98 -23.63
CA VAL A 619 -2.45 -10.19 -23.09
C VAL A 619 -3.68 -10.38 -23.97
N THR A 620 -4.70 -11.04 -23.42
CA THR A 620 -5.99 -11.29 -24.08
C THR A 620 -7.06 -10.28 -23.62
N PRO A 621 -8.19 -10.18 -24.34
CA PRO A 621 -9.34 -9.38 -23.89
C PRO A 621 -9.82 -9.76 -22.47
N GLU A 622 -9.84 -11.05 -22.12
CA GLU A 622 -10.25 -11.51 -20.79
C GLU A 622 -9.30 -11.04 -19.67
N ILE A 623 -8.00 -10.91 -19.98
CA ILE A 623 -7.03 -10.30 -19.06
C ILE A 623 -7.37 -8.81 -18.88
N MET A 624 -7.63 -8.09 -19.98
CA MET A 624 -7.97 -6.66 -19.95
C MET A 624 -9.35 -6.37 -19.34
N GLU A 625 -10.25 -7.36 -19.27
CA GLU A 625 -11.53 -7.24 -18.58
C GLU A 625 -11.37 -7.39 -17.06
N ARG A 626 -10.41 -8.20 -16.61
CA ARG A 626 -10.25 -8.55 -15.20
C ARG A 626 -9.24 -7.67 -14.48
N TYR A 627 -8.18 -7.26 -15.15
CA TYR A 627 -7.01 -6.67 -14.52
C TYR A 627 -6.66 -5.29 -15.04
N ASN A 628 -6.17 -4.44 -14.13
CA ASN A 628 -5.36 -3.28 -14.53
C ASN A 628 -4.02 -3.76 -15.11
N LEU A 629 -3.38 -2.96 -15.96
CA LEU A 629 -2.12 -3.34 -16.61
C LEU A 629 -0.96 -2.45 -16.16
N VAL A 630 0.16 -3.04 -15.75
CA VAL A 630 1.42 -2.33 -15.48
C VAL A 630 2.41 -2.70 -16.56
N ILE A 631 2.64 -1.80 -17.51
CA ILE A 631 3.30 -2.11 -18.78
C ILE A 631 4.74 -1.60 -18.79
N TYR A 632 5.68 -2.43 -19.21
CA TYR A 632 7.08 -2.11 -19.47
C TYR A 632 7.39 -2.22 -20.96
N GLY A 633 8.08 -1.21 -21.48
CA GLY A 633 8.41 -1.06 -22.90
C GLY A 633 7.88 0.24 -23.49
N ASN A 634 8.06 0.42 -24.79
CA ASN A 634 7.62 1.59 -25.54
C ASN A 634 6.87 1.18 -26.82
N MET A 635 6.46 2.14 -27.64
CA MET A 635 5.60 1.87 -28.80
C MET A 635 6.29 1.10 -29.93
N GLU A 636 7.60 0.92 -29.86
CA GLU A 636 8.39 0.18 -30.86
C GLU A 636 8.76 -1.23 -30.37
N ASN A 637 8.90 -1.42 -29.06
CA ASN A 637 9.29 -2.70 -28.45
C ASN A 637 8.18 -3.42 -27.65
N ASN A 638 6.96 -2.88 -27.61
CA ASN A 638 5.80 -3.50 -26.97
C ASN A 638 4.56 -3.50 -27.88
N LEU A 639 4.07 -4.69 -28.24
CA LEU A 639 2.94 -4.89 -29.15
C LEU A 639 1.62 -4.30 -28.62
N LEU A 640 1.42 -4.32 -27.30
CA LEU A 640 0.21 -3.79 -26.69
C LEU A 640 0.19 -2.25 -26.76
N LEU A 641 1.30 -1.60 -26.41
CA LEU A 641 1.43 -0.15 -26.51
C LEU A 641 1.33 0.33 -27.96
N LYS A 642 1.90 -0.42 -28.90
CA LYS A 642 1.77 -0.12 -30.33
C LYS A 642 0.31 -0.08 -30.80
N ARG A 643 -0.55 -0.96 -30.26
CA ARG A 643 -1.99 -0.99 -30.59
C ARG A 643 -2.76 0.19 -30.01
N MET A 644 -2.30 0.76 -28.91
CA MET A 644 -2.96 1.87 -28.19
C MET A 644 -2.38 3.25 -28.55
N ALA A 645 -1.33 3.31 -29.36
CA ALA A 645 -0.49 4.50 -29.52
C ALA A 645 -1.24 5.78 -29.94
N ASP A 646 -2.25 5.63 -30.80
CA ASP A 646 -3.01 6.76 -31.33
C ASP A 646 -3.91 7.42 -30.28
N GLU A 647 -4.36 6.65 -29.28
CA GLU A 647 -5.30 7.08 -28.22
C GLU A 647 -4.57 7.60 -26.96
N LEU A 648 -3.26 7.33 -26.84
CA LEU A 648 -2.49 7.72 -25.68
C LEU A 648 -1.99 9.18 -25.77
N PRO A 649 -2.02 9.94 -24.65
CA PRO A 649 -1.63 11.35 -24.63
C PRO A 649 -0.11 11.57 -24.68
N ILE A 650 0.68 10.54 -24.35
CA ILE A 650 2.14 10.57 -24.39
C ILE A 650 2.64 9.38 -25.21
N GLU A 651 3.24 9.66 -26.36
CA GLU A 651 3.96 8.66 -27.16
C GLU A 651 5.42 8.57 -26.72
N ILE A 652 5.91 7.33 -26.58
CA ILE A 652 7.32 7.05 -26.26
C ILE A 652 7.87 6.13 -27.33
N LYS A 653 8.90 6.61 -28.02
CA LYS A 653 9.64 5.91 -29.09
C LYS A 653 11.13 5.94 -28.77
N ASN A 654 11.93 5.21 -29.53
CA ASN A 654 13.37 5.24 -29.34
C ASN A 654 13.92 6.66 -29.62
N GLY A 655 14.61 7.23 -28.63
CA GLY A 655 15.20 8.56 -28.66
C GLY A 655 14.25 9.76 -28.54
N GLU A 656 12.93 9.56 -28.40
CA GLU A 656 11.96 10.67 -28.39
C GLU A 656 10.70 10.41 -27.53
N VAL A 657 10.26 11.44 -26.80
CA VAL A 657 8.95 11.52 -26.14
C VAL A 657 8.11 12.59 -26.82
N ILE A 658 6.85 12.27 -27.13
CA ILE A 658 5.89 13.18 -27.77
C ILE A 658 4.67 13.32 -26.87
N VAL A 659 4.35 14.54 -26.44
CA VAL A 659 3.19 14.87 -25.60
C VAL A 659 2.14 15.57 -26.46
N LYS A 660 0.96 14.98 -26.59
CA LYS A 660 -0.17 15.51 -27.38
C LYS A 660 -1.09 16.33 -26.47
N ARG A 661 -0.99 17.66 -26.52
CA ARG A 661 -1.92 18.55 -25.82
C ARG A 661 -3.03 19.00 -26.76
N GLU A 662 -4.05 19.67 -26.23
CA GLU A 662 -5.16 20.16 -27.04
C GLU A 662 -4.68 21.16 -28.09
N GLU A 663 -3.88 22.16 -27.68
CA GLU A 663 -3.44 23.26 -28.54
C GLU A 663 -2.12 23.00 -29.30
N ASP A 664 -1.27 22.12 -28.80
CA ASP A 664 0.07 21.89 -29.36
C ASP A 664 0.60 20.47 -29.10
N VAL A 665 1.77 20.20 -29.66
CA VAL A 665 2.54 18.97 -29.47
C VAL A 665 3.90 19.35 -28.91
N LEU A 666 4.28 18.75 -27.77
CA LEU A 666 5.60 18.90 -27.21
C LEU A 666 6.46 17.70 -27.57
N LYS A 667 7.72 17.95 -27.95
CA LYS A 667 8.68 16.89 -28.26
C LYS A 667 9.93 17.05 -27.41
N LEU A 668 10.48 15.93 -26.94
CA LEU A 668 11.69 15.85 -26.14
C LEU A 668 12.56 14.73 -26.65
N LYS A 669 13.78 15.07 -27.10
CA LYS A 669 14.74 14.10 -27.66
C LYS A 669 15.85 13.78 -26.66
N GLY A 670 16.23 12.51 -26.58
CA GLY A 670 17.30 12.00 -25.72
C GLY A 670 16.86 10.83 -24.84
N ASP A 671 17.61 10.60 -23.77
CA ASP A 671 17.44 9.46 -22.84
C ASP A 671 16.52 9.83 -21.67
N TYR A 672 15.24 9.46 -21.78
CA TYR A 672 14.21 9.79 -20.82
C TYR A 672 13.46 8.55 -20.37
N ALA A 673 13.13 8.53 -19.08
CA ALA A 673 12.15 7.63 -18.51
C ALA A 673 10.81 8.37 -18.37
N VAL A 674 9.74 7.64 -18.63
CA VAL A 674 8.37 8.14 -18.62
C VAL A 674 7.52 7.20 -17.77
N LYS A 675 6.73 7.78 -16.87
CA LYS A 675 5.72 7.06 -16.09
C LYS A 675 4.40 7.80 -16.19
N TYR A 676 3.31 7.13 -16.54
CA TYR A 676 1.99 7.73 -16.42
C TYR A 676 0.87 6.69 -16.30
N VAL A 677 -0.19 7.06 -15.61
CA VAL A 677 -1.44 6.31 -15.54
C VAL A 677 -2.46 6.89 -16.50
N TYR A 678 -3.24 6.02 -17.14
CA TYR A 678 -4.29 6.42 -18.06
C TYR A 678 -5.44 5.40 -18.02
N GLU A 679 -6.62 5.77 -18.50
CA GLU A 679 -7.65 4.79 -18.83
C GLU A 679 -7.11 3.81 -19.88
N ASN A 680 -7.51 2.55 -19.82
CA ASN A 680 -7.14 1.58 -20.83
C ASN A 680 -7.97 1.85 -22.09
N PRO A 681 -7.37 2.27 -23.23
CA PRO A 681 -8.15 2.57 -24.44
C PRO A 681 -8.88 1.35 -25.02
N LEU A 682 -8.44 0.14 -24.66
CA LEU A 682 -9.10 -1.10 -25.06
C LEU A 682 -10.17 -1.58 -24.05
N ASN A 683 -10.31 -0.93 -22.90
CA ASN A 683 -11.36 -1.16 -21.90
C ASN A 683 -11.41 -0.01 -20.86
N GLU A 684 -12.29 0.96 -21.05
CA GLU A 684 -12.41 2.17 -20.22
C GLU A 684 -12.68 1.90 -18.72
N GLU A 685 -13.13 0.69 -18.36
CA GLU A 685 -13.34 0.27 -16.96
C GLU A 685 -12.04 -0.11 -16.22
N LYS A 686 -10.88 -0.08 -16.91
CA LYS A 686 -9.57 -0.44 -16.35
C LYS A 686 -8.54 0.65 -16.52
N LEU A 687 -7.52 0.59 -15.66
CA LEU A 687 -6.37 1.49 -15.71
C LEU A 687 -5.15 0.79 -16.29
N ILE A 688 -4.32 1.56 -17.00
CA ILE A 688 -2.96 1.18 -17.37
C ILE A 688 -1.95 2.11 -16.68
N LEU A 689 -0.83 1.55 -16.24
CA LEU A 689 0.35 2.29 -15.81
C LEU A 689 1.51 1.96 -16.74
N ILE A 690 1.91 2.95 -17.53
CA ILE A 690 2.99 2.84 -18.51
C ILE A 690 4.31 3.21 -17.83
N ASN A 691 5.25 2.27 -17.81
CA ASN A 691 6.63 2.45 -17.38
C ASN A 691 7.55 2.31 -18.61
N SER A 692 7.85 3.44 -19.26
CA SER A 692 8.50 3.46 -20.56
C SER A 692 9.82 4.22 -20.53
N ALA A 693 10.69 3.94 -21.50
CA ALA A 693 11.94 4.66 -21.69
C ALA A 693 12.24 4.79 -23.18
N THR A 694 12.99 5.84 -23.53
CA THR A 694 13.40 6.10 -24.91
C THR A 694 14.69 5.37 -25.31
N SER A 695 15.40 4.74 -24.37
CA SER A 695 16.63 3.99 -24.61
C SER A 695 16.95 3.00 -23.47
N PRO A 696 17.78 1.97 -23.72
CA PRO A 696 18.31 1.09 -22.67
C PRO A 696 18.99 1.83 -21.51
N GLU A 697 19.69 2.93 -21.79
CA GLU A 697 20.38 3.76 -20.80
C GLU A 697 19.38 4.43 -19.83
N ALA A 698 18.19 4.77 -20.32
CA ALA A 698 17.12 5.36 -19.53
C ALA A 698 16.27 4.33 -18.76
N MET A 699 16.24 3.06 -19.18
CA MET A 699 15.43 2.01 -18.53
C MET A 699 15.71 1.85 -17.02
N PRO A 700 16.96 1.84 -16.53
CA PRO A 700 17.24 1.82 -15.09
C PRO A 700 16.67 3.00 -14.30
N LEU A 701 16.41 4.14 -14.94
CA LEU A 701 15.82 5.32 -14.29
C LEU A 701 14.37 5.05 -13.86
N LEU A 702 13.68 4.08 -14.47
CA LEU A 702 12.31 3.67 -14.08
C LEU A 702 12.22 3.13 -12.64
N LEU A 703 13.35 2.81 -12.01
CA LEU A 703 13.40 2.38 -10.60
C LEU A 703 13.57 3.55 -9.62
N LYS A 704 13.77 4.79 -10.10
CA LYS A 704 14.02 5.97 -9.24
C LYS A 704 12.77 6.44 -8.50
N PHE A 705 11.62 6.35 -9.15
CA PHE A 705 10.32 6.71 -8.59
C PHE A 705 9.42 5.46 -8.57
N THR A 706 8.97 5.07 -7.38
CA THR A 706 8.11 3.90 -7.17
C THR A 706 6.82 4.29 -6.46
N CYS A 707 5.68 3.72 -6.87
CA CYS A 707 4.40 3.91 -6.19
C CYS A 707 4.30 3.08 -4.90
N LEU A 708 5.16 2.07 -4.72
CA LEU A 708 5.02 1.03 -3.70
C LEU A 708 5.66 1.42 -2.35
N TYR A 709 5.49 2.68 -1.93
CA TYR A 709 5.85 3.15 -0.58
C TYR A 709 4.99 4.35 -0.16
N SER A 710 4.82 4.52 1.15
CA SER A 710 4.06 5.62 1.76
C SER A 710 4.74 6.97 1.51
N GLY A 711 3.96 8.01 1.25
CA GLY A 711 4.53 9.33 0.92
C GLY A 711 5.25 9.36 -0.43
N SER A 712 4.87 8.50 -1.39
CA SER A 712 5.42 8.53 -2.75
C SER A 712 5.02 9.79 -3.52
N GLY A 713 3.75 10.19 -3.41
CA GLY A 713 3.23 11.43 -4.00
C GLY A 713 3.39 11.52 -5.53
N LEU A 714 3.44 10.39 -6.23
CA LEU A 714 3.55 10.39 -7.70
C LEU A 714 2.20 10.81 -8.30
N PRO A 715 2.14 11.83 -9.16
CA PRO A 715 0.91 12.31 -9.77
C PRO A 715 0.55 11.41 -10.97
N ASP A 716 -0.14 11.92 -11.98
CA ASP A 716 -0.67 11.08 -13.06
C ASP A 716 0.36 10.83 -14.16
N PHE A 717 1.27 11.78 -14.42
CA PHE A 717 2.39 11.61 -15.35
C PHE A 717 3.69 12.25 -14.87
N MET A 718 4.83 11.68 -15.30
CA MET A 718 6.18 12.19 -15.09
C MET A 718 7.11 11.82 -16.26
N ILE A 719 7.95 12.77 -16.68
CA ILE A 719 9.03 12.60 -17.67
C ILE A 719 10.33 13.11 -17.08
N TYR A 720 11.40 12.31 -17.13
CA TYR A 720 12.66 12.68 -16.49
C TYR A 720 13.89 11.98 -17.09
N GLY A 721 15.00 12.71 -17.15
CA GLY A 721 16.30 12.22 -17.60
C GLY A 721 17.22 11.83 -16.45
N SER A 722 18.51 11.65 -16.74
CA SER A 722 19.52 11.21 -15.77
C SER A 722 19.81 12.21 -14.63
N ASP A 723 19.39 13.47 -14.76
CA ASP A 723 19.55 14.51 -13.73
C ASP A 723 18.89 14.14 -12.38
N VAL A 724 17.87 13.28 -12.39
CA VAL A 724 17.21 12.79 -11.17
C VAL A 724 18.15 12.01 -10.25
N ASN A 725 19.26 11.48 -10.78
CA ASN A 725 20.24 10.76 -9.98
C ASN A 725 20.87 11.63 -8.89
N TRP A 726 21.00 12.93 -9.12
CA TRP A 726 21.64 13.84 -8.18
C TRP A 726 20.72 14.96 -7.70
N ARG A 727 19.78 15.43 -8.53
CA ARG A 727 18.76 16.46 -8.19
C ARG A 727 17.46 15.91 -7.61
N SER A 728 17.25 14.59 -7.63
CA SER A 728 15.95 13.99 -7.26
C SER A 728 14.82 14.62 -8.09
N TRP A 729 13.72 15.06 -7.46
CA TRP A 729 12.60 15.75 -8.10
C TRP A 729 13.00 16.98 -8.94
N GLY A 730 14.14 17.61 -8.65
CA GLY A 730 14.66 18.73 -9.46
C GLY A 730 15.29 18.33 -10.79
N GLY A 731 15.37 17.03 -11.09
CA GLY A 731 15.75 16.50 -12.40
C GLY A 731 14.55 16.07 -13.26
N VAL A 732 13.32 16.39 -12.83
CA VAL A 732 12.10 16.05 -13.56
C VAL A 732 11.81 17.12 -14.61
N ASP A 733 11.59 16.69 -15.85
CA ASP A 733 11.36 17.57 -17.00
C ASP A 733 9.87 17.81 -17.28
N ALA A 734 9.00 16.87 -16.93
CA ALA A 734 7.56 17.11 -16.89
C ALA A 734 6.87 16.34 -15.77
N ILE A 735 5.82 16.93 -15.21
CA ILE A 735 5.02 16.33 -14.13
C ILE A 735 3.64 16.97 -14.08
N GLY A 736 2.60 16.20 -13.78
CA GLY A 736 1.25 16.77 -13.62
C GLY A 736 0.16 15.74 -13.45
N ILE A 737 -1.08 16.24 -13.45
CA ILE A 737 -2.30 15.44 -13.37
C ILE A 737 -3.13 15.54 -14.66
N PHE A 738 -4.02 14.57 -14.84
CA PHE A 738 -5.06 14.64 -15.85
C PHE A 738 -6.40 15.11 -15.25
N GLU A 739 -7.12 15.93 -15.99
CA GLU A 739 -8.50 16.35 -15.71
C GLU A 739 -9.38 15.81 -16.83
N ASP A 740 -10.25 14.85 -16.51
CA ASP A 740 -11.05 14.12 -17.52
C ASP A 740 -10.15 13.56 -18.65
N TRP A 741 -9.03 12.94 -18.23
CA TRP A 741 -7.99 12.37 -19.09
C TRP A 741 -7.26 13.34 -20.03
N LYS A 742 -7.39 14.65 -19.80
CA LYS A 742 -6.64 15.69 -20.51
C LYS A 742 -5.60 16.34 -19.60
N PHE A 743 -4.51 16.86 -20.16
CA PHE A 743 -3.50 17.56 -19.37
C PHE A 743 -4.12 18.76 -18.64
N SER A 744 -3.97 18.83 -17.32
CA SER A 744 -4.37 20.02 -16.56
C SER A 744 -3.46 21.20 -16.91
N GLU A 745 -4.04 22.33 -17.32
CA GLU A 745 -3.28 23.56 -17.56
C GLU A 745 -2.74 24.16 -16.24
N GLU A 746 -3.53 24.09 -15.16
CA GLU A 746 -3.16 24.63 -13.85
C GLU A 746 -2.15 23.73 -13.13
N TYR A 747 -2.29 22.40 -13.27
CA TYR A 747 -1.53 21.41 -12.49
C TYR A 747 -0.61 20.53 -13.34
N SER A 748 0.00 21.12 -14.38
CA SER A 748 1.08 20.50 -15.14
C SER A 748 2.30 21.41 -15.21
N TYR A 749 3.48 20.78 -15.26
CA TYR A 749 4.76 21.42 -15.50
C TYR A 749 5.46 20.73 -16.67
N PHE A 750 6.01 21.53 -17.58
CA PHE A 750 6.89 21.10 -18.67
C PHE A 750 8.12 22.02 -18.69
N SER A 751 9.32 21.45 -18.70
CA SER A 751 10.57 22.21 -18.70
C SER A 751 10.81 22.88 -20.06
N GLN A 752 11.74 23.83 -20.10
CA GLN A 752 12.13 24.52 -21.34
C GLN A 752 12.90 23.62 -22.33
N ARG A 753 13.16 22.35 -21.97
CA ARG A 753 13.83 21.39 -22.87
C ARG A 753 12.90 20.86 -23.96
N PHE A 754 11.60 20.98 -23.79
CA PHE A 754 10.63 20.58 -24.81
C PHE A 754 10.63 21.57 -25.98
N SER A 755 10.68 21.05 -27.20
CA SER A 755 10.33 21.83 -28.39
C SER A 755 8.81 21.83 -28.58
N VAL A 756 8.23 22.97 -28.97
CA VAL A 756 6.78 23.16 -29.14
C VAL A 756 6.45 23.22 -30.63
N GLU A 757 5.48 22.41 -31.06
CA GLU A 757 4.88 22.43 -32.38
C GLU A 757 3.39 22.77 -32.25
N LYS A 758 2.98 23.96 -32.70
CA LYS A 758 1.59 24.41 -32.61
C LYS A 758 0.72 23.68 -33.63
N LYS A 759 -0.48 23.24 -33.23
CA LYS A 759 -1.45 22.67 -34.18
C LYS A 759 -2.09 23.82 -34.99
N GLY A 760 -1.68 23.97 -36.25
CA GLY A 760 -2.37 24.82 -37.25
C GLY A 760 -2.00 26.31 -37.26
N LEU A 761 -0.71 26.62 -37.44
CA LEU A 761 -0.26 27.88 -38.05
C LEU A 761 0.56 27.58 -39.32
#